data_AF-A0A251PDH0-F1
#
_entry.id   AF-A0A251PDH0-F1
#
_cell.length_a   1.000
_cell.length_b   1.000
_cell.length_c   1.000
_cell.angle_alpha   90.00
_cell.angle_beta   90.00
_cell.angle_gamma   90.00
#
_symmetry.space_group_name_H-M   'P 1'
#
loop_
_entity.id
_entity.type
_entity.pdbx_description
1 polymer ?
#
loop_
_entity_poly.entity_id
_entity_poly.type
_entity_poly.pdbx_seq_one_letter_code
_entity_poly.pdbx_strand_id
1 'polypeptide(L)'
;MSRHISKSKSKALYLYKKAAAVGIQKLSLSAAQLRTSATRASCTDSEEISEGEDWYASHIIQDKDLLRKSLHNSGTGLHVLDLVNRGSLEADRTLYNKLLNRCTQMGRLQQARIVHAHILTSHFKDDLPIHNTILNMYVKCGSLEDARNLFDQMPSKDLVTWTALISGYSQYDRPQDALVLFPQMLLRGLEPNQFTLSSLFKAAGAVSDDNNKHGRQLHAYCLKYGFDTNVYVGTSLVDMYARWGHMDESQLIFDSLETKNEVSWNALIAGHARKAQGEHALRLFWKMLREGFKPTHFTYSSVFTACASAGSMEQGKWVHAHMIKSGAKLVAFVGNTLLDMYAKSGSIEDARKVFDRLVRQDIVSWNSMLTGYAQHGLGQETVQRFEEMLRIGIQPNDITFLCVLTACSHAGLLDEGQYYFDLMKSYNIELQISHYVTIVDLLGRAGLLDRAAKFIREMPIEPTAAVWGALLGACRMHKNIDLGAYAAERVFELDPHDSGPHVLLSNIYASAGRLSDAARVRKLMKDCGVKKEPACSWVEIENAVHMFVANDDAHPQRVEILQMWETISGKIKDIGYVPDTSHVLFFVDQQEREVKLQYHSEKLALAFALLNTTPGSTIRIKKNIRVCGDCHSAIKYVSKVEGREIIVRDTNRFHHFRNGSCSCRDYW
;
A
#
# COMPACT_ATOMS: atom_id res chain seq x y z
N MET A 1 -3.46 -8.12 59.03
CA MET A 1 -3.62 -7.07 57.99
C MET A 1 -4.28 -7.54 56.67
N SER A 2 -4.69 -8.81 56.50
CA SER A 2 -5.28 -9.28 55.22
C SER A 2 -6.83 -9.26 55.15
N ARG A 3 -7.54 -9.04 56.28
CA ARG A 3 -9.02 -9.00 56.31
C ARG A 3 -9.63 -7.60 56.15
N HIS A 4 -8.87 -6.52 56.28
CA HIS A 4 -9.36 -5.15 56.12
C HIS A 4 -9.35 -4.64 54.66
N ILE A 5 -8.54 -5.23 53.79
CA ILE A 5 -8.43 -4.82 52.37
C ILE A 5 -9.56 -5.42 51.51
N SER A 6 -10.07 -6.59 51.88
CA SER A 6 -11.19 -7.27 51.18
C SER A 6 -12.52 -6.51 51.31
N LYS A 7 -12.84 -5.97 52.49
CA LYS A 7 -14.08 -5.21 52.71
C LYS A 7 -14.09 -3.82 52.02
N SER A 8 -12.92 -3.23 51.77
CA SER A 8 -12.79 -1.96 51.04
C SER A 8 -13.07 -2.12 49.53
N LYS A 9 -12.57 -3.20 48.91
CA LYS A 9 -12.78 -3.47 47.47
C LYS A 9 -14.24 -3.77 47.11
N SER A 10 -15.00 -4.47 47.97
CA SER A 10 -16.42 -4.72 47.72
C SER A 10 -17.29 -3.46 47.80
N LYS A 11 -16.94 -2.49 48.66
CA LYS A 11 -17.69 -1.23 48.79
C LYS A 11 -17.45 -0.29 47.60
N ALA A 12 -16.22 -0.27 47.06
CA ALA A 12 -15.87 0.46 45.84
C ALA A 12 -16.55 -0.13 44.59
N LEU A 13 -16.64 -1.45 44.48
CA LEU A 13 -17.30 -2.12 43.33
C LEU A 13 -18.83 -1.92 43.34
N TYR A 14 -19.45 -1.80 44.51
CA TYR A 14 -20.88 -1.49 44.65
C TYR A 14 -21.20 -0.03 44.29
N LEU A 15 -20.35 0.93 44.69
CA LEU A 15 -20.49 2.34 44.33
C LEU A 15 -20.24 2.60 42.84
N TYR A 16 -19.31 1.87 42.21
CA TYR A 16 -19.03 1.97 40.77
C TYR A 16 -20.20 1.44 39.91
N LYS A 17 -20.85 0.33 40.33
CA LYS A 17 -22.06 -0.18 39.65
C LYS A 17 -23.26 0.75 39.78
N LYS A 18 -23.38 1.48 40.90
CA LYS A 18 -24.46 2.46 41.11
C LYS A 18 -24.25 3.75 40.29
N ALA A 19 -23.00 4.16 40.05
CA ALA A 19 -22.67 5.27 39.15
C ALA A 19 -22.86 4.92 37.66
N ALA A 20 -22.58 3.68 37.26
CA ALA A 20 -22.79 3.19 35.89
C ALA A 20 -24.28 3.12 35.51
N ALA A 21 -25.17 2.78 36.45
CA ALA A 21 -26.62 2.73 36.20
C ALA A 21 -27.26 4.11 35.99
N VAL A 22 -26.75 5.16 36.66
CA VAL A 22 -27.26 6.53 36.53
C VAL A 22 -26.74 7.22 35.25
N GLY A 23 -25.56 6.81 34.74
CA GLY A 23 -25.00 7.32 33.48
C GLY A 23 -25.69 6.79 32.21
N ILE A 24 -26.27 5.58 32.27
CA ILE A 24 -26.91 4.93 31.11
C ILE A 24 -28.30 5.53 30.80
N GLN A 25 -28.98 6.11 31.80
CA GLN A 25 -30.29 6.72 31.61
C GLN A 25 -30.25 8.16 31.06
N LYS A 26 -29.09 8.84 31.11
CA LYS A 26 -28.90 10.17 30.48
C LYS A 26 -28.43 10.11 29.01
N LEU A 27 -27.88 8.99 28.56
CA LEU A 27 -27.40 8.81 27.18
C LEU A 27 -28.50 8.35 26.20
N SER A 28 -29.59 7.75 26.68
CA SER A 28 -30.72 7.36 25.82
C SER A 28 -31.59 8.54 25.38
N LEU A 29 -31.57 9.66 26.09
CA LEU A 29 -32.31 10.89 25.74
C LEU A 29 -31.59 11.77 24.71
N SER A 30 -30.27 11.63 24.55
CA SER A 30 -29.47 12.40 23.58
C SER A 30 -29.43 11.78 22.17
N ALA A 31 -29.67 10.47 22.06
CA ALA A 31 -29.61 9.76 20.77
C ALA A 31 -30.86 9.96 19.88
N ALA A 32 -31.96 10.50 20.43
CA ALA A 32 -33.19 10.76 19.68
C ALA A 32 -33.22 12.14 18.98
N GLN A 33 -32.28 13.05 19.26
CA GLN A 33 -32.24 14.40 18.67
C GLN A 33 -31.16 14.62 17.58
N LEU A 34 -30.38 13.59 17.24
CA LEU A 34 -29.30 13.69 16.24
C LEU A 34 -29.56 12.92 14.94
N ARG A 35 -30.81 12.48 14.68
CA ARG A 35 -31.19 11.75 13.46
C ARG A 35 -31.81 12.60 12.34
N THR A 36 -31.77 13.92 12.43
CA THR A 36 -32.26 14.80 11.36
C THR A 36 -31.27 15.93 11.08
N SER A 37 -30.22 15.63 10.30
CA SER A 37 -29.50 16.59 9.42
C SER A 37 -28.18 15.98 8.93
N ALA A 38 -28.25 15.10 7.93
CA ALA A 38 -27.06 14.70 7.17
C ALA A 38 -27.45 14.20 5.77
N THR A 39 -28.15 15.03 5.00
CA THR A 39 -28.17 14.94 3.54
C THR A 39 -26.89 15.59 3.02
N ARG A 40 -25.96 14.79 2.50
CA ARG A 40 -24.83 15.25 1.70
C ARG A 40 -25.35 15.58 0.30
N ALA A 41 -25.37 16.85 -0.06
CA ALA A 41 -25.53 17.30 -1.43
C ALA A 41 -24.28 16.97 -2.24
N SER A 42 -24.48 16.32 -3.38
CA SER A 42 -23.55 16.15 -4.48
C SER A 42 -23.26 17.51 -5.11
N CYS A 43 -21.98 17.85 -5.28
CA CYS A 43 -21.56 19.04 -6.02
C CYS A 43 -21.60 18.71 -7.52
N THR A 44 -22.76 18.93 -8.13
CA THR A 44 -22.90 19.05 -9.59
C THR A 44 -23.13 20.52 -9.91
N ASP A 45 -22.37 21.04 -10.87
CA ASP A 45 -22.51 22.39 -11.40
C ASP A 45 -23.92 22.59 -11.97
N SER A 46 -24.80 23.24 -11.20
CA SER A 46 -25.94 24.07 -11.65
C SER A 46 -26.94 24.23 -10.50
N GLU A 47 -26.86 25.32 -9.75
CA GLU A 47 -28.03 25.82 -9.00
C GLU A 47 -28.19 27.31 -9.33
N GLU A 48 -29.23 27.59 -10.11
CA GLU A 48 -29.79 28.92 -10.31
C GLU A 48 -30.19 29.51 -8.95
N ILE A 49 -29.70 30.71 -8.68
CA ILE A 49 -29.98 31.46 -7.45
C ILE A 49 -31.37 32.07 -7.59
N SER A 50 -32.29 31.70 -6.71
CA SER A 50 -33.56 32.41 -6.55
C SER A 50 -33.30 33.82 -6.00
N GLU A 51 -33.80 34.81 -6.73
CA GLU A 51 -33.85 36.21 -6.32
C GLU A 51 -34.71 36.42 -5.06
N GLY A 52 -34.27 37.34 -4.21
CA GLY A 52 -35.11 38.01 -3.22
C GLY A 52 -34.95 37.50 -1.79
N GLU A 53 -34.12 38.18 -1.00
CA GLU A 53 -34.46 38.59 0.38
C GLU A 53 -33.39 39.55 0.95
N ASP A 54 -33.87 40.66 1.49
CA ASP A 54 -33.15 41.83 2.00
C ASP A 54 -32.03 41.51 3.00
N TRP A 55 -30.81 42.00 2.74
CA TRP A 55 -29.63 41.84 3.63
C TRP A 55 -28.96 43.17 4.03
N TYR A 56 -29.72 44.25 4.14
CA TYR A 56 -29.18 45.58 4.42
C TYR A 56 -28.88 45.88 5.91
N ALA A 57 -29.02 44.95 6.85
CA ALA A 57 -29.10 45.33 8.29
C ALA A 57 -28.12 44.68 9.28
N SER A 58 -27.18 43.81 8.89
CA SER A 58 -26.14 43.38 9.85
C SER A 58 -24.78 43.24 9.18
N HIS A 59 -23.86 44.15 9.50
CA HIS A 59 -22.48 44.17 9.00
C HIS A 59 -21.61 43.03 9.60
N ILE A 60 -22.16 41.82 9.79
CA ILE A 60 -21.47 40.67 10.39
C ILE A 60 -21.25 39.59 9.34
N ILE A 61 -20.01 39.43 8.88
CA ILE A 61 -19.59 38.40 7.93
C ILE A 61 -19.42 37.07 8.67
N GLN A 62 -20.13 36.03 8.22
CA GLN A 62 -19.97 34.66 8.74
C GLN A 62 -18.97 33.86 7.90
N ASP A 63 -18.42 32.77 8.45
CA ASP A 63 -17.40 31.93 7.78
C ASP A 63 -17.84 31.36 6.41
N LYS A 64 -19.15 31.20 6.21
CA LYS A 64 -19.74 30.75 4.94
C LYS A 64 -19.67 31.80 3.83
N ASP A 65 -19.62 33.08 4.20
CA ASP A 65 -19.66 34.21 3.28
C ASP A 65 -18.27 34.64 2.79
N LEU A 66 -17.21 34.19 3.48
CA LEU A 66 -15.81 34.56 3.22
C LEU A 66 -15.35 34.30 1.76
N LEU A 67 -15.77 33.19 1.16
CA LEU A 67 -15.40 32.82 -0.23
C LEU A 67 -16.58 32.89 -1.20
N ARG A 68 -17.61 33.67 -0.88
CA ARG A 68 -18.78 33.85 -1.74
C ARG A 68 -18.39 34.64 -3.00
N LYS A 69 -18.73 34.10 -4.18
CA LYS A 69 -18.51 34.78 -5.46
C LYS A 69 -19.29 36.10 -5.49
N SER A 70 -18.75 37.09 -6.18
CA SER A 70 -19.47 38.34 -6.43
C SER A 70 -20.76 38.09 -7.22
N LEU A 71 -21.78 38.92 -6.97
CA LEU A 71 -23.06 38.90 -7.68
C LEU A 71 -22.98 39.60 -9.05
N HIS A 72 -21.93 40.39 -9.30
CA HIS A 72 -21.74 41.12 -10.56
C HIS A 72 -20.39 40.76 -11.21
N ASN A 73 -20.38 40.56 -12.52
CA ASN A 73 -19.17 40.21 -13.29
C ASN A 73 -18.08 41.32 -13.30
N SER A 74 -18.38 42.51 -12.79
CA SER A 74 -17.44 43.64 -12.69
C SER A 74 -16.77 43.77 -11.32
N GLY A 75 -17.03 42.87 -10.37
CA GLY A 75 -16.41 42.85 -9.05
C GLY A 75 -15.04 42.16 -9.04
N THR A 76 -14.36 42.21 -7.89
CA THR A 76 -13.08 41.53 -7.61
C THR A 76 -13.17 40.00 -7.67
N GLY A 77 -14.37 39.44 -7.86
CA GLY A 77 -14.63 38.00 -7.88
C GLY A 77 -15.06 37.43 -6.53
N LEU A 78 -14.90 38.19 -5.43
CA LEU A 78 -15.36 37.82 -4.08
C LEU A 78 -16.20 38.94 -3.45
N HIS A 79 -17.39 38.59 -2.96
CA HIS A 79 -18.33 39.56 -2.39
C HIS A 79 -17.74 40.35 -1.20
N VAL A 80 -16.97 39.68 -0.33
CA VAL A 80 -16.32 40.33 0.83
C VAL A 80 -15.32 41.39 0.41
N LEU A 81 -14.55 41.15 -0.66
CA LEU A 81 -13.57 42.12 -1.17
C LEU A 81 -14.25 43.28 -1.90
N ASP A 82 -15.40 43.04 -2.54
CA ASP A 82 -16.21 44.11 -3.12
C ASP A 82 -16.78 45.07 -2.05
N LEU A 83 -17.17 44.54 -0.88
CA LEU A 83 -17.58 45.36 0.26
C LEU A 83 -16.43 46.20 0.82
N VAL A 84 -15.22 45.67 0.83
CA VAL A 84 -14.00 46.43 1.21
C VAL A 84 -13.75 47.56 0.22
N ASN A 85 -13.79 47.29 -1.09
CA ASN A 85 -13.55 48.31 -2.11
C ASN A 85 -14.62 49.42 -2.13
N ARG A 86 -15.87 49.10 -1.78
CA ARG A 86 -16.96 50.06 -1.65
C ARG A 86 -16.92 50.86 -0.33
N GLY A 87 -15.95 50.59 0.54
CA GLY A 87 -15.81 51.23 1.85
C GLY A 87 -16.86 50.78 2.87
N SER A 88 -17.63 49.73 2.58
CA SER A 88 -18.65 49.18 3.49
C SER A 88 -18.07 48.26 4.56
N LEU A 89 -16.80 47.88 4.43
CA LEU A 89 -16.07 47.05 5.38
C LEU A 89 -14.62 47.53 5.48
N GLU A 90 -14.11 47.73 6.69
CA GLU A 90 -12.69 48.03 6.88
C GLU A 90 -11.85 46.76 6.69
N ALA A 91 -10.86 46.85 5.81
CA ALA A 91 -9.87 45.79 5.65
C ALA A 91 -8.86 45.87 6.79
N ASP A 92 -8.83 44.84 7.63
CA ASP A 92 -7.81 44.64 8.64
C ASP A 92 -7.04 43.32 8.41
N ARG A 93 -5.95 43.14 9.15
CA ARG A 93 -5.14 41.93 9.06
C ARG A 93 -5.89 40.67 9.47
N THR A 94 -6.87 40.77 10.37
CA THR A 94 -7.64 39.61 10.82
C THR A 94 -8.57 39.09 9.73
N LEU A 95 -9.20 39.99 8.96
CA LEU A 95 -10.05 39.65 7.82
C LEU A 95 -9.25 38.93 6.73
N TYR A 96 -8.11 39.47 6.31
CA TYR A 96 -7.27 38.82 5.29
C TYR A 96 -6.77 37.45 5.75
N ASN A 97 -6.34 37.32 7.01
CA ASN A 97 -5.96 36.01 7.56
C ASN A 97 -7.11 35.01 7.55
N LYS A 98 -8.35 35.44 7.87
CA LYS A 98 -9.54 34.57 7.78
C LYS A 98 -9.81 34.13 6.34
N LEU A 99 -9.73 35.05 5.38
CA LEU A 99 -9.91 34.75 3.95
C LEU A 99 -8.87 33.74 3.44
N LEU A 100 -7.59 33.96 3.75
CA LEU A 100 -6.48 33.09 3.34
C LEU A 100 -6.56 31.71 4.02
N ASN A 101 -6.87 31.65 5.31
CA ASN A 101 -7.09 30.39 6.03
C ASN A 101 -8.28 29.62 5.46
N ARG A 102 -9.36 30.31 5.08
CA ARG A 102 -10.50 29.67 4.42
C ARG A 102 -10.14 29.12 3.04
N CYS A 103 -9.37 29.87 2.25
CA CYS A 103 -8.83 29.37 0.98
C CYS A 103 -7.98 28.11 1.18
N THR A 104 -7.14 28.11 2.21
CA THR A 104 -6.28 26.99 2.59
C THR A 104 -7.11 25.75 2.95
N GLN A 105 -8.12 25.91 3.82
CA GLN A 105 -8.99 24.81 4.25
C GLN A 105 -9.79 24.19 3.09
N MET A 106 -10.19 25.01 2.11
CA MET A 106 -10.98 24.56 0.97
C MET A 106 -10.15 24.20 -0.28
N GLY A 107 -8.82 24.38 -0.25
CA GLY A 107 -7.95 24.14 -1.41
C GLY A 107 -8.27 25.03 -2.62
N ARG A 108 -8.84 26.22 -2.41
CA ARG A 108 -9.40 27.09 -3.46
C ARG A 108 -8.35 28.06 -4.01
N LEU A 109 -7.47 27.58 -4.89
CA LEU A 109 -6.33 28.34 -5.42
C LEU A 109 -6.73 29.62 -6.18
N GLN A 110 -7.81 29.59 -6.96
CA GLN A 110 -8.24 30.77 -7.72
C GLN A 110 -8.72 31.92 -6.81
N GLN A 111 -9.52 31.60 -5.79
CA GLN A 111 -9.96 32.57 -4.79
C GLN A 111 -8.77 33.08 -3.97
N ALA A 112 -7.81 32.22 -3.67
CA ALA A 112 -6.56 32.60 -3.03
C ALA A 112 -5.76 33.65 -3.83
N ARG A 113 -5.65 33.48 -5.16
CA ARG A 113 -5.01 34.46 -6.06
C ARG A 113 -5.75 35.79 -6.08
N ILE A 114 -7.08 35.78 -6.05
CA ILE A 114 -7.91 36.99 -5.96
C ILE A 114 -7.63 37.73 -4.64
N VAL A 115 -7.64 37.02 -3.50
CA VAL A 115 -7.35 37.62 -2.20
C VAL A 115 -5.93 38.18 -2.15
N HIS A 116 -4.94 37.47 -2.68
CA HIS A 116 -3.56 37.95 -2.78
C HIS A 116 -3.45 39.21 -3.64
N ALA A 117 -4.06 39.23 -4.83
CA ALA A 117 -4.05 40.40 -5.71
C ALA A 117 -4.67 41.63 -5.03
N HIS A 118 -5.75 41.44 -4.28
CA HIS A 118 -6.39 42.51 -3.50
C HIS A 118 -5.47 43.04 -2.39
N ILE A 119 -4.77 42.16 -1.66
CA ILE A 119 -3.79 42.56 -0.64
C ILE A 119 -2.66 43.41 -1.24
N LEU A 120 -2.17 43.08 -2.44
CA LEU A 120 -1.14 43.86 -3.14
C LEU A 120 -1.60 45.29 -3.49
N THR A 121 -2.91 45.50 -3.64
CA THR A 121 -3.50 46.84 -3.86
C THR A 121 -3.83 47.58 -2.57
N SER A 122 -3.68 46.93 -1.40
CA SER A 122 -4.03 47.48 -0.10
C SER A 122 -2.83 48.09 0.64
N HIS A 123 -3.07 48.72 1.79
CA HIS A 123 -2.02 49.22 2.68
C HIS A 123 -1.18 48.10 3.33
N PHE A 124 -1.59 46.83 3.21
CA PHE A 124 -0.86 45.66 3.69
C PHE A 124 0.10 45.05 2.65
N LYS A 125 0.29 45.70 1.50
CA LYS A 125 1.15 45.20 0.41
C LYS A 125 2.60 44.86 0.81
N ASP A 126 3.09 45.44 1.91
CA ASP A 126 4.46 45.24 2.42
C ASP A 126 4.46 44.56 3.81
N ASP A 127 3.31 44.08 4.30
CA ASP A 127 3.18 43.51 5.65
C ASP A 127 3.71 42.06 5.70
N LEU A 128 4.92 41.89 6.24
CA LEU A 128 5.65 40.62 6.30
C LEU A 128 4.81 39.43 6.84
N PRO A 129 4.05 39.55 7.94
CA PRO A 129 3.29 38.41 8.43
C PRO A 129 2.06 38.05 7.57
N ILE A 130 1.48 39.01 6.85
CA ILE A 130 0.45 38.70 5.85
C ILE A 130 1.10 37.96 4.69
N HIS A 131 2.28 38.39 4.21
CA HIS A 131 3.04 37.64 3.21
C HIS A 131 3.39 36.22 3.67
N ASN A 132 3.80 36.01 4.92
CA ASN A 132 4.02 34.66 5.48
C ASN A 132 2.74 33.80 5.45
N THR A 133 1.57 34.42 5.67
CA THR A 133 0.27 33.74 5.61
C THR A 133 -0.11 33.39 4.17
N ILE A 134 0.11 34.29 3.21
CA ILE A 134 -0.11 34.04 1.78
C ILE A 134 0.84 32.94 1.28
N LEU A 135 2.11 32.97 1.68
CA LEU A 135 3.10 31.96 1.33
C LEU A 135 2.67 30.57 1.81
N ASN A 136 2.29 30.44 3.09
CA ASN A 136 1.79 29.19 3.65
C ASN A 136 0.48 28.74 2.97
N MET A 137 -0.40 29.67 2.61
CA MET A 137 -1.61 29.38 1.86
C MET A 137 -1.27 28.77 0.48
N TYR A 138 -0.39 29.39 -0.31
CA TYR A 138 0.01 28.85 -1.62
C TYR A 138 0.64 27.47 -1.51
N VAL A 139 1.56 27.30 -0.54
CA VAL A 139 2.16 26.01 -0.22
C VAL A 139 1.08 24.97 0.06
N LYS A 140 0.12 25.26 0.95
CA LYS A 140 -0.95 24.32 1.31
C LYS A 140 -1.97 24.07 0.20
N CYS A 141 -2.12 25.00 -0.75
CA CYS A 141 -2.88 24.80 -1.97
C CYS A 141 -2.08 24.07 -3.07
N GLY A 142 -0.84 23.66 -2.80
CA GLY A 142 0.02 22.94 -3.75
C GLY A 142 0.62 23.79 -4.87
N SER A 143 0.41 25.12 -4.85
CA SER A 143 1.00 26.02 -5.85
C SER A 143 2.38 26.50 -5.40
N LEU A 144 3.36 25.63 -5.58
CA LEU A 144 4.75 25.91 -5.20
C LEU A 144 5.41 27.01 -6.05
N GLU A 145 4.98 27.19 -7.30
CA GLU A 145 5.49 28.25 -8.17
C GLU A 145 5.03 29.64 -7.71
N ASP A 146 3.73 29.80 -7.41
CA ASP A 146 3.21 31.06 -6.85
C ASP A 146 3.85 31.37 -5.49
N ALA A 147 4.03 30.34 -4.65
CA ALA A 147 4.76 30.46 -3.39
C ALA A 147 6.20 30.93 -3.60
N ARG A 148 6.90 30.37 -4.58
CA ARG A 148 8.29 30.75 -4.89
C ARG A 148 8.39 32.16 -5.45
N ASN A 149 7.50 32.52 -6.36
CA ASN A 149 7.44 33.86 -6.95
C ASN A 149 7.19 34.93 -5.88
N LEU A 150 6.22 34.70 -4.97
CA LEU A 150 5.99 35.58 -3.82
C LEU A 150 7.24 35.66 -2.95
N PHE A 151 7.83 34.51 -2.59
CA PHE A 151 9.04 34.47 -1.80
C PHE A 151 10.13 35.35 -2.42
N ASP A 152 10.46 35.18 -3.70
CA ASP A 152 11.53 35.95 -4.34
C ASP A 152 11.24 37.46 -4.35
N GLN A 153 9.97 37.86 -4.52
CA GLN A 153 9.53 39.27 -4.53
C GLN A 153 9.50 39.93 -3.14
N MET A 154 9.42 39.17 -2.05
CA MET A 154 9.33 39.73 -0.70
C MET A 154 10.57 40.57 -0.33
N PRO A 155 10.41 41.84 0.09
CA PRO A 155 11.54 42.75 0.38
C PRO A 155 12.32 42.33 1.62
N SER A 156 11.65 41.78 2.61
CA SER A 156 12.22 41.19 3.82
C SER A 156 11.71 39.75 3.99
N LYS A 157 12.56 38.89 4.55
CA LYS A 157 12.26 37.47 4.79
C LYS A 157 12.78 37.11 6.17
N ASP A 158 11.91 36.56 7.00
CA ASP A 158 12.27 36.09 8.34
C ASP A 158 12.36 34.55 8.38
N LEU A 159 12.72 34.00 9.54
CA LEU A 159 12.79 32.56 9.76
C LEU A 159 11.49 31.84 9.36
N VAL A 160 10.33 32.45 9.59
CA VAL A 160 9.02 31.86 9.25
C VAL A 160 8.84 31.80 7.73
N THR A 161 9.25 32.84 6.99
CA THR A 161 9.23 32.85 5.52
C THR A 161 10.04 31.69 4.94
N TRP A 162 11.29 31.53 5.39
CA TRP A 162 12.17 30.46 4.90
C TRP A 162 11.66 29.07 5.32
N THR A 163 11.24 28.91 6.57
CA THR A 163 10.70 27.63 7.09
C THR A 163 9.47 27.21 6.28
N ALA A 164 8.54 28.13 5.99
CA ALA A 164 7.32 27.83 5.25
C ALA A 164 7.61 27.31 3.83
N LEU A 165 8.55 27.95 3.12
CA LEU A 165 8.92 27.52 1.77
C LEU A 165 9.66 26.17 1.78
N ILE A 166 10.63 25.98 2.70
CA ILE A 166 11.36 24.72 2.87
C ILE A 166 10.40 23.57 3.20
N SER A 167 9.49 23.78 4.16
CA SER A 167 8.46 22.81 4.52
C SER A 167 7.53 22.50 3.35
N GLY A 168 7.20 23.51 2.53
CA GLY A 168 6.40 23.33 1.32
C GLY A 168 7.08 22.43 0.29
N TYR A 169 8.33 22.73 -0.07
CA TYR A 169 9.09 21.89 -0.99
C TYR A 169 9.30 20.46 -0.49
N SER A 170 9.55 20.29 0.82
CA SER A 170 9.65 18.98 1.46
C SER A 170 8.32 18.18 1.47
N GLN A 171 7.16 18.85 1.36
CA GLN A 171 5.84 18.20 1.37
C GLN A 171 5.32 17.82 -0.02
N TYR A 172 5.68 18.55 -1.08
CA TYR A 172 5.13 18.40 -2.43
C TYR A 172 6.17 17.90 -3.45
N ASP A 173 6.97 16.90 -3.04
CA ASP A 173 7.85 16.12 -3.91
C ASP A 173 8.91 16.93 -4.70
N ARG A 174 9.36 18.06 -4.14
CA ARG A 174 10.54 18.81 -4.63
C ARG A 174 11.63 18.90 -3.57
N PRO A 175 12.15 17.75 -3.08
CA PRO A 175 13.04 17.76 -1.93
C PRO A 175 14.40 18.41 -2.22
N GLN A 176 14.90 18.38 -3.46
CA GLN A 176 16.14 19.06 -3.85
C GLN A 176 16.03 20.58 -3.67
N ASP A 177 14.91 21.19 -4.05
CA ASP A 177 14.69 22.63 -3.88
C ASP A 177 14.70 23.04 -2.40
N ALA A 178 14.15 22.18 -1.52
CA ALA A 178 14.21 22.40 -0.08
C ALA A 178 15.66 22.42 0.43
N LEU A 179 16.48 21.47 -0.03
CA LEU A 179 17.89 21.35 0.40
C LEU A 179 18.76 22.50 -0.10
N VAL A 180 18.50 23.03 -1.30
CA VAL A 180 19.23 24.18 -1.86
C VAL A 180 18.95 25.48 -1.08
N LEU A 181 17.78 25.61 -0.45
CA LEU A 181 17.46 26.78 0.38
C LEU A 181 18.24 26.83 1.70
N PHE A 182 18.70 25.69 2.22
CA PHE A 182 19.44 25.63 3.49
C PHE A 182 20.73 26.48 3.51
N PRO A 183 21.69 26.30 2.58
CA PRO A 183 22.89 27.15 2.56
C PRO A 183 22.55 28.62 2.30
N GLN A 184 21.51 28.92 1.50
CA GLN A 184 21.10 30.29 1.23
C GLN A 184 20.57 30.98 2.49
N MET A 185 19.80 30.26 3.32
CA MET A 185 19.30 30.74 4.60
C MET A 185 20.47 31.05 5.56
N LEU A 186 21.45 30.15 5.65
CA LEU A 186 22.64 30.35 6.48
C LEU A 186 23.49 31.54 6.01
N LEU A 187 23.67 31.73 4.70
CA LEU A 187 24.39 32.88 4.13
C LEU A 187 23.74 34.22 4.46
N ARG A 188 22.44 34.24 4.74
CA ARG A 188 21.69 35.43 5.19
C ARG A 188 21.75 35.63 6.71
N GLY A 189 22.51 34.81 7.43
CA GLY A 189 22.65 34.88 8.89
C GLY A 189 21.42 34.38 9.65
N LEU A 190 20.52 33.63 9.00
CA LEU A 190 19.35 33.05 9.65
C LEU A 190 19.66 31.64 10.14
N GLU A 191 19.37 31.37 11.40
CA GLU A 191 19.60 30.05 12.01
C GLU A 191 18.34 29.16 11.87
N PRO A 192 18.46 27.98 11.25
CA PRO A 192 17.41 26.96 11.21
C PRO A 192 16.93 26.56 12.61
N ASN A 193 15.61 26.52 12.77
CA ASN A 193 14.98 25.95 13.97
C ASN A 193 14.66 24.46 13.79
N GLN A 194 14.13 23.83 14.85
CA GLN A 194 13.72 22.43 14.84
C GLN A 194 12.77 22.06 13.69
N PHE A 195 11.83 22.94 13.32
CA PHE A 195 10.85 22.67 12.25
C PHE A 195 11.49 22.74 10.86
N THR A 196 12.44 23.66 10.69
CA THR A 196 13.25 23.79 9.47
C THR A 196 14.10 22.53 9.29
N LEU A 197 14.81 22.12 10.34
CA LEU A 197 15.67 20.93 10.32
C LEU A 197 14.86 19.65 10.07
N SER A 198 13.72 19.45 10.73
CA SER A 198 12.82 18.32 10.46
C SER A 198 12.37 18.26 9.00
N SER A 199 12.04 19.42 8.40
CA SER A 199 11.63 19.49 6.99
C SER A 199 12.80 19.17 6.05
N LEU A 200 14.00 19.63 6.37
CA LEU A 200 15.22 19.37 5.60
C LEU A 200 15.65 17.91 5.68
N PHE A 201 15.56 17.26 6.85
CA PHE A 201 15.85 15.83 6.99
C PHE A 201 14.86 14.96 6.23
N LYS A 202 13.57 15.33 6.26
CA LYS A 202 12.57 14.66 5.42
C LYS A 202 12.90 14.78 3.94
N ALA A 203 13.33 15.96 3.48
CA ALA A 203 13.76 16.17 2.11
C ALA A 203 15.02 15.36 1.78
N ALA A 204 16.04 15.39 2.65
CA ALA A 204 17.27 14.61 2.48
C ALA A 204 17.01 13.09 2.43
N GLY A 205 16.06 12.59 3.22
CA GLY A 205 15.66 11.18 3.18
C GLY A 205 14.88 10.79 1.92
N ALA A 206 14.34 11.75 1.17
CA ALA A 206 13.67 11.52 -0.11
C ALA A 206 14.63 11.61 -1.31
N VAL A 207 15.80 12.21 -1.14
CA VAL A 207 16.83 12.32 -2.17
C VAL A 207 17.85 11.21 -2.00
N SER A 208 18.25 10.60 -3.12
CA SER A 208 19.44 9.75 -3.20
C SER A 208 20.49 10.49 -4.03
N ASP A 209 21.27 11.34 -3.38
CA ASP A 209 22.42 12.04 -3.98
C ASP A 209 23.70 11.22 -3.81
N ASP A 210 24.75 11.60 -4.54
CA ASP A 210 26.05 10.92 -4.50
C ASP A 210 26.58 10.89 -3.06
N ASN A 211 26.55 9.69 -2.46
CA ASN A 211 26.90 9.41 -1.08
C ASN A 211 26.09 10.15 0.03
N ASN A 212 24.83 10.52 -0.22
CA ASN A 212 23.94 11.12 0.80
C ASN A 212 24.50 12.41 1.44
N LYS A 213 25.22 13.23 0.65
CA LYS A 213 26.06 14.34 1.13
C LYS A 213 25.25 15.39 1.89
N HIS A 214 24.12 15.83 1.35
CA HIS A 214 23.32 16.91 1.97
C HIS A 214 22.81 16.51 3.36
N GLY A 215 22.29 15.28 3.50
CA GLY A 215 21.78 14.82 4.80
C GLY A 215 22.89 14.60 5.83
N ARG A 216 24.10 14.17 5.42
CA ARG A 216 25.26 14.10 6.33
C ARG A 216 25.72 15.49 6.80
N GLN A 217 25.69 16.50 5.91
CA GLN A 217 25.99 17.89 6.28
C GLN A 217 24.95 18.45 7.27
N LEU A 218 23.67 18.16 7.06
CA LEU A 218 22.60 18.53 7.99
C LEU A 218 22.76 17.84 9.34
N HIS A 219 23.12 16.55 9.36
CA HIS A 219 23.38 15.83 10.61
C HIS A 219 24.58 16.43 11.36
N ALA A 220 25.68 16.74 10.66
CA ALA A 220 26.83 17.41 11.27
C ALA A 220 26.47 18.80 11.83
N TYR A 221 25.61 19.57 11.13
CA TYR A 221 25.06 20.82 11.66
C TYR A 221 24.28 20.58 12.96
N CYS A 222 23.40 19.57 13.00
CA CYS A 222 22.64 19.25 14.19
C CYS A 222 23.52 18.94 15.40
N LEU A 223 24.56 18.13 15.23
CA LEU A 223 25.51 17.82 16.30
C LEU A 223 26.30 19.05 16.76
N LYS A 224 26.77 19.87 15.80
CA LYS A 224 27.57 21.07 16.10
C LYS A 224 26.80 22.09 16.93
N TYR A 225 25.50 22.22 16.70
CA TYR A 225 24.64 23.22 17.35
C TYR A 225 23.69 22.63 18.42
N GLY A 226 23.87 21.36 18.81
CA GLY A 226 23.16 20.74 19.93
C GLY A 226 21.68 20.38 19.66
N PHE A 227 21.26 20.30 18.40
CA PHE A 227 19.89 19.95 18.03
C PHE A 227 19.61 18.44 18.12
N ASP A 228 20.64 17.62 18.30
CA ASP A 228 20.57 16.16 18.48
C ASP A 228 19.82 15.75 19.76
N THR A 229 19.81 16.60 20.78
CA THR A 229 19.00 16.40 22.00
C THR A 229 17.49 16.58 21.77
N ASN A 230 17.09 17.25 20.69
CA ASN A 230 15.68 17.51 20.40
C ASN A 230 15.00 16.28 19.79
N VAL A 231 14.00 15.73 20.49
CA VAL A 231 13.29 14.51 20.06
C VAL A 231 12.67 14.61 18.64
N TYR A 232 12.20 15.78 18.22
CA TYR A 232 11.59 15.95 16.89
C TYR A 232 12.65 15.96 15.77
N VAL A 233 13.79 16.60 16.02
CA VAL A 233 14.93 16.60 15.11
C VAL A 233 15.55 15.20 15.03
N GLY A 234 15.79 14.59 16.20
CA GLY A 234 16.28 13.21 16.30
C GLY A 234 15.36 12.19 15.62
N THR A 235 14.04 12.32 15.77
CA THR A 235 13.06 11.47 15.03
C THR A 235 13.16 11.66 13.52
N SER A 236 13.41 12.88 13.06
CA SER A 236 13.57 13.17 11.63
C SER A 236 14.87 12.58 11.08
N LEU A 237 15.94 12.58 11.89
CA LEU A 237 17.19 11.88 11.59
C LEU A 237 16.99 10.36 11.48
N VAL A 238 16.26 9.75 12.44
CA VAL A 238 15.89 8.33 12.39
C VAL A 238 15.18 7.99 11.08
N ASP A 239 14.13 8.75 10.69
CA ASP A 239 13.41 8.50 9.43
C ASP A 239 14.31 8.67 8.19
N MET A 240 15.21 9.66 8.19
CA MET A 240 16.17 9.89 7.10
C MET A 240 17.07 8.68 6.88
N TYR A 241 17.78 8.22 7.91
CA TYR A 241 18.66 7.05 7.80
C TYR A 241 17.88 5.77 7.44
N ALA A 242 16.69 5.59 8.01
CA ALA A 242 15.81 4.46 7.66
C ALA A 242 15.37 4.48 6.18
N ARG A 243 15.18 5.66 5.56
CA ARG A 243 14.88 5.77 4.12
C ARG A 243 16.07 5.40 3.24
N TRP A 244 17.27 5.81 3.62
CA TRP A 244 18.50 5.37 2.94
C TRP A 244 18.80 3.87 3.13
N GLY A 245 18.14 3.21 4.09
CA GLY A 245 18.34 1.79 4.40
C GLY A 245 19.48 1.52 5.37
N HIS A 246 20.01 2.57 5.99
CA HIS A 246 20.99 2.54 7.06
C HIS A 246 20.27 2.29 8.39
N MET A 247 19.76 1.06 8.56
CA MET A 247 18.91 0.71 9.70
C MET A 247 19.67 0.66 11.01
N ASP A 248 20.96 0.30 10.99
CA ASP A 248 21.81 0.26 12.18
C ASP A 248 22.06 1.68 12.71
N GLU A 249 22.38 2.63 11.84
CA GLU A 249 22.53 4.05 12.21
C GLU A 249 21.20 4.64 12.68
N SER A 250 20.09 4.29 12.03
CA SER A 250 18.74 4.67 12.47
C SER A 250 18.44 4.15 13.89
N GLN A 251 18.83 2.93 14.22
CA GLN A 251 18.67 2.34 15.55
C GLN A 251 19.57 3.04 16.58
N LEU A 252 20.83 3.31 16.23
CA LEU A 252 21.78 4.00 17.10
C LEU A 252 21.28 5.41 17.49
N ILE A 253 20.81 6.18 16.50
CA ILE A 253 20.26 7.53 16.74
C ILE A 253 19.00 7.45 17.60
N PHE A 254 18.15 6.46 17.37
CA PHE A 254 16.95 6.26 18.19
C PHE A 254 17.32 5.95 19.64
N ASP A 255 18.27 5.05 19.86
CA ASP A 255 18.69 4.66 21.21
C ASP A 255 19.35 5.82 21.95
N SER A 256 20.10 6.68 21.25
CA SER A 256 20.74 7.88 21.83
C SER A 256 19.76 9.01 22.19
N LEU A 257 18.48 8.95 21.80
CA LEU A 257 17.50 9.96 22.21
C LEU A 257 17.26 9.91 23.73
N GLU A 258 17.53 11.02 24.42
CA GLU A 258 17.29 11.19 25.86
C GLU A 258 15.82 10.98 26.24
N THR A 259 14.91 11.50 25.40
CA THR A 259 13.47 11.31 25.52
C THR A 259 12.93 10.72 24.23
N LYS A 260 12.07 9.71 24.36
CA LYS A 260 11.39 9.06 23.24
C LYS A 260 9.90 9.38 23.31
N ASN A 261 9.25 9.52 22.16
CA ASN A 261 7.81 9.76 22.06
C ASN A 261 7.19 8.80 21.04
N GLU A 262 5.86 8.84 20.87
CA GLU A 262 5.17 7.96 19.93
C GLU A 262 5.65 8.16 18.49
N VAL A 263 6.07 9.38 18.13
CA VAL A 263 6.55 9.71 16.79
C VAL A 263 7.91 9.07 16.51
N SER A 264 8.84 9.06 17.48
CA SER A 264 10.16 8.44 17.32
C SER A 264 10.04 6.91 17.17
N TRP A 265 9.17 6.27 17.96
CA TRP A 265 8.84 4.84 17.80
C TRP A 265 8.24 4.54 16.43
N ASN A 266 7.29 5.36 16.00
CA ASN A 266 6.63 5.22 14.71
C ASN A 266 7.61 5.33 13.53
N ALA A 267 8.56 6.25 13.58
CA ALA A 267 9.59 6.41 12.54
C ALA A 267 10.43 5.14 12.39
N LEU A 268 10.90 4.59 13.51
CA LEU A 268 11.73 3.38 13.50
C LEU A 268 10.94 2.13 13.06
N ILE A 269 9.72 1.93 13.60
CA ILE A 269 8.84 0.82 13.22
C ILE A 269 8.49 0.89 11.72
N ALA A 270 8.14 2.07 11.21
CA ALA A 270 7.84 2.27 9.80
C ALA A 270 9.07 2.04 8.91
N GLY A 271 10.27 2.42 9.37
CA GLY A 271 11.54 2.13 8.71
C GLY A 271 11.73 0.63 8.46
N HIS A 272 11.64 -0.19 9.51
CA HIS A 272 11.75 -1.64 9.40
C HIS A 272 10.61 -2.26 8.56
N ALA A 273 9.38 -1.75 8.69
CA ALA A 273 8.24 -2.21 7.89
C ALA A 273 8.47 -1.99 6.38
N ARG A 274 9.01 -0.83 5.99
CA ARG A 274 9.35 -0.48 4.59
C ARG A 274 10.44 -1.38 4.00
N LYS A 275 11.39 -1.83 4.80
CA LYS A 275 12.47 -2.75 4.36
C LYS A 275 12.09 -4.23 4.43
N ALA A 276 10.80 -4.54 4.55
CA ALA A 276 10.27 -5.90 4.69
C ALA A 276 10.86 -6.68 5.89
N GLN A 277 11.41 -5.99 6.89
CA GLN A 277 11.96 -6.59 8.11
C GLN A 277 10.85 -6.74 9.16
N GLY A 278 9.82 -7.52 8.82
CA GLY A 278 8.58 -7.63 9.60
C GLY A 278 8.78 -8.04 11.06
N GLU A 279 9.70 -8.95 11.33
CA GLU A 279 10.01 -9.38 12.69
C GLU A 279 10.62 -8.27 13.55
N HIS A 280 11.51 -7.45 13.00
CA HIS A 280 12.11 -6.31 13.72
C HIS A 280 11.04 -5.28 14.05
N ALA A 281 10.16 -4.95 13.10
CA ALA A 281 9.04 -4.05 13.32
C ALA A 281 8.11 -4.54 14.45
N LEU A 282 7.81 -5.83 14.50
CA LEU A 282 7.03 -6.45 15.57
C LEU A 282 7.75 -6.42 16.93
N ARG A 283 9.06 -6.72 16.97
CA ARG A 283 9.85 -6.62 18.20
C ARG A 283 9.84 -5.21 18.76
N LEU A 284 10.01 -4.21 17.91
CA LEU A 284 9.95 -2.79 18.30
C LEU A 284 8.56 -2.38 18.79
N PHE A 285 7.48 -2.87 18.14
CA PHE A 285 6.12 -2.64 18.61
C PHE A 285 5.90 -3.19 20.03
N TRP A 286 6.38 -4.40 20.32
CA TRP A 286 6.29 -4.95 21.68
C TRP A 286 7.17 -4.20 22.68
N LYS A 287 8.36 -3.74 22.26
CA LYS A 287 9.24 -2.90 23.10
C LYS A 287 8.55 -1.56 23.45
N MET A 288 7.96 -0.89 22.46
CA MET A 288 7.15 0.32 22.65
C MET A 288 6.05 0.13 23.70
N LEU A 289 5.32 -0.99 23.63
CA LEU A 289 4.27 -1.33 24.60
C LEU A 289 4.81 -1.59 26.01
N ARG A 290 5.94 -2.29 26.14
CA ARG A 290 6.59 -2.56 27.43
C ARG A 290 7.10 -1.29 28.11
N GLU A 291 7.54 -0.32 27.32
CA GLU A 291 7.95 0.99 27.81
C GLU A 291 6.77 1.94 28.09
N GLY A 292 5.52 1.46 27.94
CA GLY A 292 4.32 2.19 28.35
C GLY A 292 3.78 3.17 27.31
N PHE A 293 4.33 3.20 26.09
CA PHE A 293 3.83 4.05 25.01
C PHE A 293 2.57 3.46 24.38
N LYS A 294 1.61 4.34 24.05
CA LYS A 294 0.34 3.93 23.43
C LYS A 294 0.47 3.93 21.91
N PRO A 295 0.17 2.80 21.23
CA PRO A 295 0.15 2.78 19.77
C PRO A 295 -0.91 3.72 19.22
N THR A 296 -0.55 4.41 18.14
CA THR A 296 -1.43 5.26 17.33
C THR A 296 -1.96 4.49 16.13
N HIS A 297 -2.93 5.06 15.39
CA HIS A 297 -3.36 4.51 14.09
C HIS A 297 -2.19 4.31 13.11
N PHE A 298 -1.20 5.20 13.14
CA PHE A 298 0.01 5.09 12.33
C PHE A 298 0.90 3.92 12.76
N THR A 299 1.03 3.69 14.07
CA THR A 299 1.76 2.55 14.63
C THR A 299 1.15 1.24 14.13
N TYR A 300 -0.17 1.07 14.30
CA TYR A 300 -0.88 -0.12 13.84
C TYR A 300 -0.76 -0.31 12.34
N SER A 301 -0.92 0.75 11.55
CA SER A 301 -0.80 0.70 10.10
C SER A 301 0.58 0.22 9.64
N SER A 302 1.65 0.71 10.29
CA SER A 302 3.02 0.31 9.99
C SER A 302 3.25 -1.17 10.31
N VAL A 303 2.77 -1.63 11.47
CA VAL A 303 2.90 -3.03 11.88
C VAL A 303 2.06 -3.97 11.00
N PHE A 304 0.83 -3.59 10.63
CA PHE A 304 0.02 -4.38 9.71
C PHE A 304 0.66 -4.50 8.33
N THR A 305 1.26 -3.42 7.82
CA THR A 305 2.05 -3.45 6.58
C THR A 305 3.21 -4.43 6.68
N ALA A 306 3.93 -4.41 7.81
CA ALA A 306 5.03 -5.33 8.08
C ALA A 306 4.55 -6.80 8.11
N CYS A 307 3.44 -7.08 8.79
CA CYS A 307 2.80 -8.40 8.81
C CYS A 307 2.31 -8.83 7.42
N ALA A 308 1.76 -7.91 6.62
CA ALA A 308 1.26 -8.19 5.28
C ALA A 308 2.39 -8.63 4.33
N SER A 309 3.53 -7.94 4.39
CA SER A 309 4.72 -8.26 3.60
C SER A 309 5.34 -9.61 4.02
N ALA A 310 5.41 -9.88 5.32
CA ALA A 310 5.86 -11.18 5.83
C ALA A 310 4.82 -12.30 5.63
N GLY A 311 3.55 -11.95 5.39
CA GLY A 311 2.39 -12.84 5.43
C GLY A 311 2.15 -13.47 6.81
N SER A 312 2.49 -12.76 7.87
CA SER A 312 2.48 -13.21 9.27
C SER A 312 1.08 -13.10 9.89
N MET A 313 0.23 -14.10 9.62
CA MET A 313 -1.18 -14.11 10.01
C MET A 313 -1.39 -14.02 11.51
N GLU A 314 -0.68 -14.83 12.29
CA GLU A 314 -0.93 -14.96 13.74
C GLU A 314 -0.52 -13.70 14.50
N GLN A 315 0.65 -13.15 14.16
CA GLN A 315 1.14 -11.89 14.70
C GLN A 315 0.23 -10.73 14.30
N GLY A 316 -0.27 -10.73 13.04
CA GLY A 316 -1.28 -9.79 12.57
C GLY A 316 -2.58 -9.85 13.41
N LYS A 317 -3.07 -11.05 13.74
CA LYS A 317 -4.23 -11.24 14.63
C LYS A 317 -3.96 -10.72 16.05
N TRP A 318 -2.77 -10.94 16.61
CA TRP A 318 -2.43 -10.43 17.94
C TRP A 318 -2.44 -8.91 18.00
N VAL A 319 -1.85 -8.26 16.99
CA VAL A 319 -1.84 -6.79 16.87
C VAL A 319 -3.26 -6.25 16.67
N HIS A 320 -4.08 -6.91 15.85
CA HIS A 320 -5.49 -6.56 15.68
C HIS A 320 -6.29 -6.72 16.99
N ALA A 321 -6.09 -7.81 17.73
CA ALA A 321 -6.72 -8.01 19.03
C ALA A 321 -6.29 -6.93 20.05
N HIS A 322 -5.03 -6.54 20.04
CA HIS A 322 -4.53 -5.43 20.85
C HIS A 322 -5.21 -4.11 20.46
N MET A 323 -5.33 -3.82 19.17
CA MET A 323 -6.03 -2.62 18.66
C MET A 323 -7.47 -2.54 19.19
N ILE A 324 -8.21 -3.63 19.10
CA ILE A 324 -9.58 -3.73 19.63
C ILE A 324 -9.60 -3.46 21.14
N LYS A 325 -8.73 -4.13 21.91
CA LYS A 325 -8.65 -3.96 23.38
C LYS A 325 -8.25 -2.55 23.81
N SER A 326 -7.47 -1.85 22.99
CA SER A 326 -7.07 -0.46 23.25
C SER A 326 -8.19 0.56 22.98
N GLY A 327 -9.33 0.13 22.40
CA GLY A 327 -10.44 1.01 22.03
C GLY A 327 -10.16 1.87 20.80
N ALA A 328 -9.13 1.55 20.01
CA ALA A 328 -8.81 2.28 18.80
C ALA A 328 -9.89 2.03 17.73
N LYS A 329 -10.42 3.11 17.13
CA LYS A 329 -11.44 3.02 16.09
C LYS A 329 -10.82 2.54 14.78
N LEU A 330 -11.54 1.67 14.07
CA LEU A 330 -11.19 1.21 12.73
C LEU A 330 -11.57 2.24 11.67
N VAL A 331 -10.78 3.31 11.55
CA VAL A 331 -10.91 4.31 10.49
C VAL A 331 -10.30 3.79 9.18
N ALA A 332 -10.73 4.32 8.02
CA ALA A 332 -10.30 3.84 6.70
C ALA A 332 -8.77 3.68 6.57
N PHE A 333 -7.97 4.65 7.06
CA PHE A 333 -6.51 4.60 6.99
C PHE A 333 -5.88 3.32 7.60
N VAL A 334 -6.19 3.00 8.86
CA VAL A 334 -5.68 1.77 9.51
C VAL A 334 -6.45 0.53 9.04
N GLY A 335 -7.71 0.72 8.65
CA GLY A 335 -8.58 -0.35 8.19
C GLY A 335 -8.09 -0.95 6.87
N ASN A 336 -7.64 -0.11 5.94
CA ASN A 336 -7.11 -0.54 4.65
C ASN A 336 -5.81 -1.35 4.81
N THR A 337 -4.93 -0.98 5.74
CA THR A 337 -3.71 -1.75 6.02
C THR A 337 -3.98 -3.05 6.77
N LEU A 338 -4.97 -3.07 7.67
CA LEU A 338 -5.44 -4.30 8.29
C LEU A 338 -6.09 -5.26 7.28
N LEU A 339 -6.87 -4.72 6.35
CA LEU A 339 -7.49 -5.46 5.26
C LEU A 339 -6.42 -6.09 4.35
N ASP A 340 -5.44 -5.29 3.90
CA ASP A 340 -4.31 -5.75 3.10
C ASP A 340 -3.51 -6.85 3.83
N MET A 341 -3.33 -6.72 5.15
CA MET A 341 -2.66 -7.72 5.98
C MET A 341 -3.41 -9.06 5.96
N TYR A 342 -4.72 -9.08 6.16
CA TYR A 342 -5.49 -10.32 6.13
C TYR A 342 -5.52 -10.95 4.73
N ALA A 343 -5.71 -10.14 3.68
CA ALA A 343 -5.68 -10.61 2.29
C ALA A 343 -4.32 -11.25 1.96
N LYS A 344 -3.20 -10.52 2.14
CA LYS A 344 -1.84 -11.04 1.87
C LYS A 344 -1.37 -12.13 2.83
N SER A 345 -2.07 -12.36 3.93
CA SER A 345 -1.78 -13.49 4.84
C SER A 345 -2.66 -14.71 4.55
N GLY A 346 -3.52 -14.65 3.52
CA GLY A 346 -4.32 -15.78 3.04
C GLY A 346 -5.68 -15.94 3.71
N SER A 347 -6.22 -14.94 4.41
CA SER A 347 -7.60 -14.94 4.94
C SER A 347 -8.44 -13.84 4.30
N ILE A 348 -9.00 -14.13 3.13
CA ILE A 348 -9.91 -13.20 2.44
C ILE A 348 -11.22 -13.01 3.22
N GLU A 349 -11.64 -14.02 3.99
CA GLU A 349 -12.85 -13.94 4.82
C GLU A 349 -12.69 -12.92 5.96
N ASP A 350 -11.53 -12.88 6.62
CA ASP A 350 -11.26 -11.89 7.66
C ASP A 350 -11.03 -10.49 7.06
N ALA A 351 -10.41 -10.40 5.88
CA ALA A 351 -10.31 -9.15 5.14
C ALA A 351 -11.71 -8.57 4.83
N ARG A 352 -12.65 -9.41 4.39
CA ARG A 352 -14.06 -9.00 4.19
C ARG A 352 -14.71 -8.51 5.48
N LYS A 353 -14.55 -9.24 6.60
CA LYS A 353 -15.08 -8.80 7.90
C LYS A 353 -14.53 -7.43 8.33
N VAL A 354 -13.27 -7.14 8.01
CA VAL A 354 -12.65 -5.83 8.29
C VAL A 354 -13.28 -4.76 7.39
N PHE A 355 -13.41 -5.04 6.10
CA PHE A 355 -14.05 -4.14 5.12
C PHE A 355 -15.50 -3.77 5.51
N ASP A 356 -16.29 -4.75 5.91
CA ASP A 356 -17.69 -4.56 6.34
C ASP A 356 -17.80 -3.73 7.63
N ARG A 357 -16.74 -3.70 8.45
CA ARG A 357 -16.69 -2.96 9.72
C ARG A 357 -16.05 -1.57 9.59
N LEU A 358 -15.61 -1.17 8.40
CA LEU A 358 -15.07 0.17 8.17
C LEU A 358 -16.17 1.22 8.38
N VAL A 359 -15.83 2.29 9.11
CA VAL A 359 -16.76 3.41 9.35
C VAL A 359 -17.22 4.05 8.04
N ARG A 360 -16.30 4.14 7.06
CA ARG A 360 -16.58 4.62 5.71
C ARG A 360 -15.63 3.90 4.76
N GLN A 361 -16.19 3.26 3.75
CA GLN A 361 -15.45 2.67 2.65
C GLN A 361 -15.13 3.77 1.63
N ASP A 362 -13.86 3.94 1.31
CA ASP A 362 -13.37 4.81 0.23
C ASP A 362 -12.85 3.98 -0.96
N ILE A 363 -12.48 4.65 -2.04
CA ILE A 363 -11.96 3.98 -3.25
C ILE A 363 -10.78 3.05 -2.95
N VAL A 364 -9.93 3.42 -1.98
CA VAL A 364 -8.78 2.61 -1.57
C VAL A 364 -9.25 1.30 -0.92
N SER A 365 -10.23 1.36 -0.01
CA SER A 365 -10.80 0.16 0.61
C SER A 365 -11.42 -0.81 -0.39
N TRP A 366 -12.12 -0.28 -1.41
CA TRP A 366 -12.70 -1.08 -2.50
C TRP A 366 -11.62 -1.71 -3.36
N ASN A 367 -10.62 -0.94 -3.80
CA ASN A 367 -9.50 -1.44 -4.60
C ASN A 367 -8.70 -2.52 -3.84
N SER A 368 -8.51 -2.37 -2.53
CA SER A 368 -7.86 -3.40 -1.71
C SER A 368 -8.68 -4.70 -1.65
N MET A 369 -10.01 -4.63 -1.53
CA MET A 369 -10.86 -5.85 -1.59
C MET A 369 -10.87 -6.49 -2.97
N LEU A 370 -11.01 -5.71 -4.04
CA LEU A 370 -10.99 -6.22 -5.42
C LEU A 370 -9.67 -6.92 -5.72
N THR A 371 -8.55 -6.31 -5.33
CA THR A 371 -7.22 -6.92 -5.44
C THR A 371 -7.14 -8.22 -4.65
N GLY A 372 -7.63 -8.24 -3.40
CA GLY A 372 -7.66 -9.43 -2.56
C GLY A 372 -8.47 -10.57 -3.20
N TYR A 373 -9.66 -10.29 -3.74
CA TYR A 373 -10.46 -11.30 -4.44
C TYR A 373 -9.76 -11.84 -5.69
N ALA A 374 -9.19 -10.96 -6.52
CA ALA A 374 -8.46 -11.34 -7.71
C ALA A 374 -7.26 -12.26 -7.37
N GLN A 375 -6.48 -11.89 -6.35
CA GLN A 375 -5.34 -12.67 -5.87
C GLN A 375 -5.75 -14.01 -5.24
N HIS A 376 -6.99 -14.17 -4.79
CA HIS A 376 -7.49 -15.42 -4.21
C HIS A 376 -8.16 -16.35 -5.22
N GLY A 377 -8.14 -16.00 -6.51
CA GLY A 377 -8.79 -16.77 -7.58
C GLY A 377 -10.31 -16.57 -7.64
N LEU A 378 -10.84 -15.55 -6.96
CA LEU A 378 -12.28 -15.27 -6.87
C LEU A 378 -12.67 -14.24 -7.94
N GLY A 379 -12.43 -14.58 -9.21
CA GLY A 379 -12.55 -13.63 -10.32
C GLY A 379 -13.98 -13.19 -10.60
N GLN A 380 -14.94 -14.11 -10.55
CA GLN A 380 -16.36 -13.78 -10.72
C GLN A 380 -16.89 -12.91 -9.58
N GLU A 381 -16.47 -13.20 -8.35
CA GLU A 381 -16.80 -12.38 -7.18
C GLU A 381 -16.17 -10.99 -7.30
N THR A 382 -14.97 -10.87 -7.86
CA THR A 382 -14.33 -9.57 -8.11
C THR A 382 -15.19 -8.71 -9.04
N VAL A 383 -15.66 -9.29 -10.15
CA VAL A 383 -16.55 -8.62 -11.11
C VAL A 383 -17.86 -8.20 -10.44
N GLN A 384 -18.49 -9.09 -9.67
CA GLN A 384 -19.72 -8.78 -8.93
C GLN A 384 -19.54 -7.61 -7.95
N ARG A 385 -18.40 -7.55 -7.25
CA ARG A 385 -18.09 -6.47 -6.30
C ARG A 385 -17.78 -5.16 -6.98
N PHE A 386 -17.18 -5.21 -8.16
CA PHE A 386 -16.98 -4.03 -8.99
C PHE A 386 -18.33 -3.43 -9.45
N GLU A 387 -19.23 -4.27 -9.95
CA GLU A 387 -20.57 -3.81 -10.33
C GLU A 387 -21.37 -3.26 -9.13
N GLU A 388 -21.23 -3.88 -7.95
CA GLU A 388 -21.79 -3.35 -6.70
C GLU A 388 -21.24 -1.94 -6.38
N MET A 389 -19.92 -1.75 -6.50
CA MET A 389 -19.23 -0.47 -6.30
C MET A 389 -19.75 0.62 -7.26
N LEU A 390 -19.97 0.29 -8.54
CA LEU A 390 -20.55 1.20 -9.52
C LEU A 390 -21.98 1.60 -9.15
N ARG A 391 -22.80 0.61 -8.75
CA ARG A 391 -24.21 0.84 -8.39
C ARG A 391 -24.40 1.76 -7.18
N ILE A 392 -23.46 1.75 -6.23
CA ILE A 392 -23.48 2.66 -5.07
C ILE A 392 -22.84 4.02 -5.36
N GLY A 393 -22.48 4.29 -6.61
CA GLY A 393 -22.00 5.59 -7.08
C GLY A 393 -20.54 5.90 -6.76
N ILE A 394 -19.71 4.89 -6.45
CA ILE A 394 -18.28 5.10 -6.25
C ILE A 394 -17.58 5.06 -7.61
N GLN A 395 -16.90 6.16 -7.93
CA GLN A 395 -16.21 6.30 -9.20
C GLN A 395 -14.96 5.42 -9.26
N PRO A 396 -14.81 4.56 -10.27
CA PRO A 396 -13.62 3.75 -10.47
C PRO A 396 -12.44 4.61 -10.94
N ASN A 397 -11.24 4.19 -10.61
CA ASN A 397 -10.01 4.77 -11.15
C ASN A 397 -9.21 3.71 -11.94
N ASP A 398 -8.06 4.11 -12.47
CA ASP A 398 -7.10 3.24 -13.17
C ASP A 398 -6.79 1.97 -12.37
N ILE A 399 -6.53 2.11 -11.07
CA ILE A 399 -6.25 0.97 -10.18
C ILE A 399 -7.47 0.04 -10.09
N THR A 400 -8.69 0.58 -9.98
CA THR A 400 -9.91 -0.24 -9.91
C THR A 400 -10.05 -1.13 -11.15
N PHE A 401 -9.87 -0.57 -12.35
CA PHE A 401 -9.96 -1.34 -13.59
C PHE A 401 -8.84 -2.37 -13.70
N LEU A 402 -7.61 -2.03 -13.31
CA LEU A 402 -6.51 -2.99 -13.26
C LEU A 402 -6.84 -4.21 -12.39
N CYS A 403 -7.48 -4.02 -11.23
CA CYS A 403 -7.93 -5.11 -10.37
C CYS A 403 -8.91 -6.05 -11.08
N VAL A 404 -9.92 -5.48 -11.76
CA VAL A 404 -10.97 -6.24 -12.47
C VAL A 404 -10.38 -6.98 -13.67
N LEU A 405 -9.54 -6.32 -14.47
CA LEU A 405 -8.88 -6.94 -15.61
C LEU A 405 -7.97 -8.10 -15.18
N THR A 406 -7.25 -7.94 -14.07
CA THR A 406 -6.40 -9.00 -13.51
C THR A 406 -7.23 -10.19 -13.06
N ALA A 407 -8.38 -9.93 -12.43
CA ALA A 407 -9.33 -10.97 -12.04
C ALA A 407 -9.89 -11.71 -13.27
N CYS A 408 -10.23 -10.98 -14.34
CA CYS A 408 -10.70 -11.57 -15.59
C CYS A 408 -9.62 -12.45 -16.24
N SER A 409 -8.38 -11.96 -16.31
CA SER A 409 -7.24 -12.74 -16.82
C SER A 409 -7.02 -14.02 -16.03
N HIS A 410 -7.15 -13.97 -14.70
CA HIS A 410 -6.90 -15.11 -13.84
C HIS A 410 -8.07 -16.10 -13.74
N ALA A 411 -9.27 -15.70 -14.19
CA ALA A 411 -10.47 -16.53 -14.18
C ALA A 411 -10.95 -16.94 -15.59
N GLY A 412 -10.26 -16.50 -16.64
CA GLY A 412 -10.61 -16.83 -18.03
C GLY A 412 -11.86 -16.12 -18.53
N LEU A 413 -12.21 -14.97 -17.95
CA LEU A 413 -13.38 -14.17 -18.32
C LEU A 413 -13.02 -13.24 -19.48
N LEU A 414 -12.89 -13.81 -20.69
CA LEU A 414 -12.39 -13.09 -21.87
C LEU A 414 -13.30 -11.94 -22.28
N ASP A 415 -14.60 -12.19 -22.33
CA ASP A 415 -15.57 -11.21 -22.83
C ASP A 415 -15.73 -10.05 -21.84
N GLU A 416 -15.81 -10.35 -20.54
CA GLU A 416 -15.86 -9.36 -19.48
C GLU A 416 -14.57 -8.53 -19.42
N GLY A 417 -13.41 -9.18 -19.55
CA GLY A 417 -12.11 -8.50 -19.56
C GLY A 417 -11.99 -7.51 -20.72
N GLN A 418 -12.46 -7.88 -21.93
CA GLN A 418 -12.48 -6.98 -23.08
C GLN A 418 -13.49 -5.84 -22.87
N TYR A 419 -14.69 -6.15 -22.37
CA TYR A 419 -15.72 -5.16 -22.07
C TYR A 419 -15.22 -4.08 -21.09
N TYR A 420 -14.62 -4.48 -19.96
CA TYR A 420 -14.12 -3.53 -18.98
C TYR A 420 -12.92 -2.72 -19.47
N PHE A 421 -12.07 -3.29 -20.32
CA PHE A 421 -10.98 -2.56 -20.95
C PHE A 421 -11.48 -1.43 -21.86
N ASP A 422 -12.53 -1.69 -22.64
CA ASP A 422 -13.16 -0.67 -23.48
C ASP A 422 -13.97 0.35 -22.65
N LEU A 423 -14.59 -0.09 -21.55
CA LEU A 423 -15.34 0.77 -20.64
C LEU A 423 -14.45 1.87 -20.02
N MET A 424 -13.15 1.62 -19.82
CA MET A 424 -12.20 2.63 -19.31
C MET A 424 -12.21 3.93 -20.13
N LYS A 425 -12.40 3.83 -21.45
CA LYS A 425 -12.48 5.00 -22.35
C LYS A 425 -13.68 5.88 -22.02
N SER A 426 -14.81 5.27 -21.67
CA SER A 426 -16.03 6.00 -21.28
C SER A 426 -15.89 6.76 -19.96
N TYR A 427 -14.98 6.30 -19.08
CA TYR A 427 -14.63 6.96 -17.83
C TYR A 427 -13.48 7.97 -17.97
N ASN A 428 -12.99 8.23 -19.20
CA ASN A 428 -11.83 9.08 -19.48
C ASN A 428 -10.58 8.67 -18.69
N ILE A 429 -10.38 7.36 -18.47
CA ILE A 429 -9.20 6.84 -17.78
C ILE A 429 -8.08 6.61 -18.79
N GLU A 430 -6.92 7.19 -18.51
CA GLU A 430 -5.72 7.01 -19.32
C GLU A 430 -5.15 5.59 -19.16
N LEU A 431 -4.98 4.89 -20.28
CA LEU A 431 -4.49 3.52 -20.32
C LEU A 431 -2.99 3.47 -20.00
N GLN A 432 -2.65 3.02 -18.79
CA GLN A 432 -1.29 2.73 -18.38
C GLN A 432 -0.78 1.38 -18.90
N ILE A 433 0.56 1.21 -18.97
CA ILE A 433 1.22 -0.03 -19.43
C ILE A 433 0.72 -1.29 -18.73
N SER A 434 0.38 -1.19 -17.44
CA SER A 434 -0.17 -2.29 -16.63
C SER A 434 -1.45 -2.87 -17.23
N HIS A 435 -2.35 -2.03 -17.76
CA HIS A 435 -3.58 -2.50 -18.39
C HIS A 435 -3.30 -3.30 -19.68
N TYR A 436 -2.33 -2.86 -20.49
CA TYR A 436 -1.93 -3.59 -21.70
C TYR A 436 -1.30 -4.95 -21.38
N VAL A 437 -0.44 -5.01 -20.35
CA VAL A 437 0.14 -6.28 -19.86
C VAL A 437 -0.97 -7.25 -19.49
N THR A 438 -1.99 -6.78 -18.76
CA THR A 438 -3.10 -7.63 -18.32
C THR A 438 -3.97 -8.14 -19.48
N ILE A 439 -4.18 -7.35 -20.54
CA ILE A 439 -4.90 -7.82 -21.74
C ILE A 439 -4.08 -8.83 -22.55
N VAL A 440 -2.77 -8.64 -22.66
CA VAL A 440 -1.89 -9.63 -23.29
C VAL A 440 -1.89 -10.93 -22.49
N ASP A 441 -1.83 -10.88 -21.15
CA ASP A 441 -1.96 -12.05 -20.28
C ASP A 441 -3.34 -12.73 -20.45
N LEU A 442 -4.43 -11.96 -20.51
CA LEU A 442 -5.78 -12.47 -20.73
C LEU A 442 -5.91 -13.22 -22.07
N LEU A 443 -5.51 -12.59 -23.18
CA LEU A 443 -5.54 -13.19 -24.51
C LEU A 443 -4.61 -14.40 -24.60
N GLY A 444 -3.43 -14.28 -24.00
CA GLY A 444 -2.41 -15.33 -23.96
C GLY A 444 -2.90 -16.58 -23.22
N ARG A 445 -3.49 -16.41 -22.03
CA ARG A 445 -4.06 -17.52 -21.26
C ARG A 445 -5.25 -18.18 -21.96
N ALA A 446 -6.06 -17.40 -22.67
CA ALA A 446 -7.14 -17.91 -23.51
C ALA A 446 -6.65 -18.68 -24.77
N GLY A 447 -5.34 -18.71 -25.05
CA GLY A 447 -4.77 -19.41 -26.21
C GLY A 447 -4.82 -18.60 -27.51
N LEU A 448 -5.25 -17.35 -27.44
CA LEU A 448 -5.40 -16.46 -28.59
C LEU A 448 -4.08 -15.74 -28.90
N LEU A 449 -3.01 -16.52 -29.09
CA LEU A 449 -1.63 -16.00 -29.22
C LEU A 449 -1.47 -15.02 -30.39
N ASP A 450 -2.11 -15.28 -31.54
CA ASP A 450 -2.04 -14.39 -32.71
C ASP A 450 -2.72 -13.05 -32.43
N ARG A 451 -3.84 -13.05 -31.70
CA ARG A 451 -4.52 -11.83 -31.27
C ARG A 451 -3.67 -11.07 -30.25
N ALA A 452 -3.03 -11.76 -29.31
CA ALA A 452 -2.11 -11.15 -28.36
C ALA A 452 -0.93 -10.48 -29.08
N ALA A 453 -0.28 -11.17 -30.03
CA ALA A 453 0.82 -10.63 -30.81
C ALA A 453 0.39 -9.48 -31.74
N LYS A 454 -0.84 -9.50 -32.26
CA LYS A 454 -1.42 -8.37 -33.00
C LYS A 454 -1.66 -7.18 -32.07
N PHE A 455 -2.24 -7.39 -30.90
CA PHE A 455 -2.51 -6.34 -29.92
C PHE A 455 -1.24 -5.61 -29.47
N ILE A 456 -0.13 -6.33 -29.25
CA ILE A 456 1.18 -5.73 -28.93
C ILE A 456 1.72 -4.86 -30.08
N ARG A 457 1.38 -5.17 -31.34
CA ARG A 457 1.79 -4.35 -32.48
C ARG A 457 0.93 -3.09 -32.66
N GLU A 458 -0.31 -3.12 -32.20
CA GLU A 458 -1.30 -2.04 -32.36
C GLU A 458 -1.36 -1.09 -31.15
N MET A 459 -0.70 -1.42 -30.03
CA MET A 459 -0.72 -0.57 -28.84
C MET A 459 -0.05 0.79 -29.11
N PRO A 460 -0.60 1.89 -28.57
CA PRO A 460 -0.12 3.25 -28.86
C PRO A 460 1.15 3.63 -28.09
N ILE A 461 1.61 2.79 -27.17
CA ILE A 461 2.80 3.00 -26.34
C ILE A 461 3.83 1.91 -26.62
N GLU A 462 5.12 2.19 -26.38
CA GLU A 462 6.16 1.19 -26.63
C GLU A 462 6.01 -0.04 -25.70
N PRO A 463 6.04 -1.27 -26.25
CA PRO A 463 5.94 -2.48 -25.45
C PRO A 463 7.13 -2.65 -24.49
N THR A 464 6.86 -2.81 -23.20
CA THR A 464 7.88 -3.06 -22.19
C THR A 464 8.23 -4.55 -22.05
N ALA A 465 9.30 -4.86 -21.33
CA ALA A 465 9.69 -6.24 -20.99
C ALA A 465 8.54 -7.03 -20.35
N ALA A 466 7.69 -6.39 -19.54
CA ALA A 466 6.54 -7.02 -18.92
C ALA A 466 5.48 -7.49 -19.93
N VAL A 467 5.25 -6.72 -21.00
CA VAL A 467 4.29 -7.07 -22.07
C VAL A 467 4.77 -8.31 -22.82
N TRP A 468 6.04 -8.32 -23.24
CA TRP A 468 6.65 -9.48 -23.90
C TRP A 468 6.77 -10.69 -22.96
N GLY A 469 7.02 -10.45 -21.67
CA GLY A 469 7.05 -11.49 -20.63
C GLY A 469 5.69 -12.18 -20.46
N ALA A 470 4.58 -11.44 -20.51
CA ALA A 470 3.23 -12.00 -20.49
C ALA A 470 2.99 -12.92 -21.71
N LEU A 471 3.37 -12.46 -22.92
CA LEU A 471 3.27 -13.28 -24.13
C LEU A 471 4.16 -14.53 -24.06
N LEU A 472 5.40 -14.40 -23.58
CA LEU A 472 6.32 -15.52 -23.38
C LEU A 472 5.74 -16.58 -22.44
N GLY A 473 5.12 -16.14 -21.33
CA GLY A 473 4.42 -17.02 -20.41
C GLY A 473 3.29 -17.79 -21.07
N ALA A 474 2.49 -17.12 -21.91
CA ALA A 474 1.41 -17.73 -22.68
C ALA A 474 1.93 -18.72 -23.74
N CYS A 475 2.99 -18.38 -24.47
CA CYS A 475 3.64 -19.27 -25.43
C CYS A 475 4.12 -20.58 -24.78
N ARG A 476 4.65 -20.51 -23.55
CA ARG A 476 4.98 -21.71 -22.76
C ARG A 476 3.74 -22.55 -22.47
N MET A 477 2.64 -21.94 -22.04
CA MET A 477 1.40 -22.65 -21.69
C MET A 477 0.82 -23.39 -22.90
N HIS A 478 0.83 -22.76 -24.06
CA HIS A 478 0.25 -23.29 -25.30
C HIS A 478 1.28 -23.97 -26.21
N LYS A 479 2.51 -24.20 -25.72
CA LYS A 479 3.61 -24.88 -26.42
C LYS A 479 3.97 -24.27 -27.78
N ASN A 480 3.80 -22.95 -27.95
CA ASN A 480 4.19 -22.24 -29.17
C ASN A 480 5.66 -21.79 -29.07
N ILE A 481 6.54 -22.54 -29.75
CA ILE A 481 7.99 -22.37 -29.65
C ILE A 481 8.47 -21.11 -30.37
N ASP A 482 7.99 -20.87 -31.59
CA ASP A 482 8.51 -19.81 -32.45
C ASP A 482 8.14 -18.42 -31.91
N LEU A 483 6.87 -18.24 -31.53
CA LEU A 483 6.43 -16.99 -30.89
C LEU A 483 7.04 -16.83 -29.50
N GLY A 484 7.28 -17.93 -28.79
CA GLY A 484 7.99 -17.92 -27.50
C GLY A 484 9.44 -17.45 -27.63
N ALA A 485 10.17 -17.92 -28.64
CA ALA A 485 11.53 -17.47 -28.93
C ALA A 485 11.57 -15.97 -29.27
N TYR A 486 10.67 -15.52 -30.15
CA TYR A 486 10.55 -14.11 -30.51
C TYR A 486 10.24 -13.21 -29.31
N ALA A 487 9.27 -13.60 -28.47
CA ALA A 487 8.93 -12.84 -27.27
C ALA A 487 10.11 -12.78 -26.29
N ALA A 488 10.84 -13.88 -26.10
CA ALA A 488 12.00 -13.90 -25.21
C ALA A 488 13.15 -13.01 -25.70
N GLU A 489 13.44 -12.99 -27.01
CA GLU A 489 14.45 -12.09 -27.60
C GLU A 489 14.13 -10.62 -27.31
N ARG A 490 12.86 -10.22 -27.48
CA ARG A 490 12.41 -8.86 -27.12
C ARG A 490 12.56 -8.57 -25.63
N VAL A 491 12.31 -9.54 -24.75
CA VAL A 491 12.55 -9.34 -23.30
C VAL A 491 14.04 -9.17 -23.01
N PHE A 492 14.93 -9.96 -23.62
CA PHE A 492 16.36 -9.86 -23.39
C PHE A 492 16.96 -8.54 -23.87
N GLU A 493 16.42 -7.95 -24.94
CA GLU A 493 16.82 -6.62 -25.42
C GLU A 493 16.43 -5.51 -24.43
N LEU A 494 15.29 -5.65 -23.74
CA LEU A 494 14.76 -4.64 -22.83
C LEU A 494 15.22 -4.81 -21.38
N ASP A 495 15.41 -6.05 -20.92
CA ASP A 495 15.87 -6.40 -19.58
C ASP A 495 16.79 -7.65 -19.60
N PRO A 496 18.10 -7.45 -19.85
CA PRO A 496 19.07 -8.55 -19.93
C PRO A 496 19.35 -9.25 -18.59
N HIS A 497 18.99 -8.64 -17.46
CA HIS A 497 19.39 -9.12 -16.14
C HIS A 497 18.33 -9.98 -15.45
N ASP A 498 17.10 -10.03 -15.98
CA ASP A 498 16.03 -10.87 -15.44
C ASP A 498 16.26 -12.36 -15.73
N SER A 499 16.30 -13.17 -14.67
CA SER A 499 16.43 -14.63 -14.75
C SER A 499 15.19 -15.35 -15.25
N GLY A 500 14.01 -14.79 -15.03
CA GLY A 500 12.72 -15.44 -15.32
C GLY A 500 12.55 -15.81 -16.80
N PRO A 501 12.68 -14.85 -17.73
CA PRO A 501 12.53 -15.07 -19.17
C PRO A 501 13.51 -16.10 -19.72
N HIS A 502 14.76 -16.10 -19.23
CA HIS A 502 15.76 -17.09 -19.61
C HIS A 502 15.37 -18.51 -19.19
N VAL A 503 14.88 -18.67 -17.95
CA VAL A 503 14.40 -19.95 -17.45
C VAL A 503 13.17 -20.40 -18.25
N LEU A 504 12.24 -19.50 -18.56
CA LEU A 504 11.05 -19.79 -19.37
C LEU A 504 11.42 -20.28 -20.76
N LEU A 505 12.29 -19.57 -21.48
CA LEU A 505 12.72 -19.96 -22.83
C LEU A 505 13.49 -21.30 -22.82
N SER A 506 14.39 -21.50 -21.86
CA SER A 506 15.10 -22.78 -21.70
C SER A 506 14.12 -23.93 -21.48
N ASN A 507 13.05 -23.71 -20.70
CA ASN A 507 12.01 -24.70 -20.46
C ASN A 507 11.15 -24.97 -21.71
N ILE A 508 10.81 -23.94 -22.50
CA ILE A 508 10.10 -24.09 -23.78
C ILE A 508 10.93 -25.01 -24.71
N TYR A 509 12.20 -24.71 -24.93
CA TYR A 509 13.08 -25.54 -25.76
C TYR A 509 13.25 -26.96 -25.22
N ALA A 510 13.42 -27.13 -23.91
CA ALA A 510 13.54 -28.44 -23.30
C ALA A 510 12.27 -29.29 -23.49
N SER A 511 11.09 -28.69 -23.31
CA SER A 511 9.80 -29.37 -23.52
C SER A 511 9.57 -29.80 -24.98
N ALA A 512 10.20 -29.10 -25.93
CA ALA A 512 10.17 -29.41 -27.35
C ALA A 512 11.28 -30.38 -27.81
N GLY A 513 12.10 -30.90 -26.89
CA GLY A 513 13.25 -31.76 -27.21
C GLY A 513 14.47 -31.04 -27.83
N ARG A 514 14.44 -29.71 -27.93
CA ARG A 514 15.53 -28.88 -28.48
C ARG A 514 16.60 -28.58 -27.42
N LEU A 515 17.32 -29.63 -26.99
CA LEU A 515 18.26 -29.56 -25.86
C LEU A 515 19.47 -28.64 -26.10
N SER A 516 19.95 -28.57 -27.34
CA SER A 516 21.07 -27.70 -27.72
C SER A 516 20.71 -26.22 -27.54
N ASP A 517 19.50 -25.83 -27.94
CA ASP A 517 18.99 -24.47 -27.76
C ASP A 517 18.75 -24.17 -26.27
N ALA A 518 18.18 -25.12 -25.52
CA ALA A 518 18.01 -24.98 -24.07
C ALA A 518 19.37 -24.79 -23.34
N ALA A 519 20.41 -25.52 -23.76
CA ALA A 519 21.76 -25.39 -23.23
C ALA A 519 22.40 -24.03 -23.62
N ARG A 520 22.15 -23.54 -24.84
CA ARG A 520 22.60 -22.21 -25.29
C ARG A 520 22.02 -21.11 -24.41
N VAL A 521 20.73 -21.16 -24.09
CA VAL A 521 20.08 -20.18 -23.19
C VAL A 521 20.68 -20.25 -21.77
N ARG A 522 20.97 -21.45 -21.24
CA ARG A 522 21.63 -21.59 -19.93
C ARG A 522 23.06 -21.06 -19.92
N LYS A 523 23.78 -21.19 -21.03
CA LYS A 523 25.10 -20.59 -21.20
C LYS A 523 24.99 -19.06 -21.17
N LEU A 524 24.05 -18.49 -21.90
CA LEU A 524 23.76 -17.04 -21.89
C LEU A 524 23.47 -16.53 -20.47
N MET A 525 22.63 -17.25 -19.69
CA MET A 525 22.39 -16.89 -18.28
C MET A 525 23.69 -16.80 -17.47
N LYS A 526 24.59 -17.77 -17.64
CA LYS A 526 25.87 -17.81 -16.92
C LYS A 526 26.79 -16.66 -17.35
N ASP A 527 26.84 -16.38 -18.65
CA ASP A 527 27.66 -15.33 -19.23
C ASP A 527 27.17 -13.93 -18.81
N CYS A 528 25.86 -13.75 -18.63
CA CYS A 528 25.24 -12.52 -18.11
C CYS A 528 25.27 -12.42 -16.57
N GLY A 529 25.84 -13.40 -15.86
CA GLY A 529 25.90 -13.41 -14.39
C GLY A 529 24.57 -13.70 -13.68
N VAL A 530 23.55 -14.12 -14.44
CA VAL A 530 22.19 -14.35 -13.96
C VAL A 530 22.07 -15.74 -13.34
N LYS A 531 21.70 -15.81 -12.06
CA LYS A 531 21.54 -17.08 -11.32
C LYS A 531 20.07 -17.44 -11.16
N LYS A 532 19.76 -18.73 -11.25
CA LYS A 532 18.43 -19.27 -10.94
C LYS A 532 18.20 -19.25 -9.43
N GLU A 533 17.08 -18.70 -8.99
CA GLU A 533 16.66 -18.79 -7.59
C GLU A 533 16.22 -20.22 -7.23
N PRO A 534 16.61 -20.73 -6.05
CA PRO A 534 16.16 -22.03 -5.56
C PRO A 534 14.66 -22.01 -5.24
N ALA A 535 13.97 -23.11 -5.52
CA ALA A 535 12.54 -23.25 -5.25
C ALA A 535 12.31 -23.67 -3.79
N CYS A 536 11.77 -22.75 -2.99
CA CYS A 536 11.54 -22.92 -1.57
C CYS A 536 10.05 -22.86 -1.24
N SER A 537 9.63 -23.71 -0.31
CA SER A 537 8.30 -23.65 0.29
C SER A 537 8.43 -23.59 1.80
N TRP A 538 7.58 -22.85 2.49
CA TRP A 538 7.62 -22.77 3.95
C TRP A 538 6.24 -22.75 4.59
N VAL A 539 6.21 -23.22 5.83
CA VAL A 539 5.02 -23.30 6.69
C VAL A 539 5.33 -22.63 8.02
N GLU A 540 4.36 -21.94 8.57
CA GLU A 540 4.45 -21.36 9.90
C GLU A 540 3.59 -22.18 10.88
N ILE A 541 4.22 -22.80 11.87
CA ILE A 541 3.58 -23.62 12.91
C ILE A 541 4.12 -23.17 14.26
N GLU A 542 3.26 -22.92 15.24
CA GLU A 542 3.65 -22.52 16.61
C GLU A 542 4.60 -21.29 16.66
N ASN A 543 4.49 -20.36 15.70
CA ASN A 543 5.36 -19.19 15.50
C ASN A 543 6.79 -19.51 15.04
N ALA A 544 7.07 -20.74 14.61
CA ALA A 544 8.30 -21.10 13.93
C ALA A 544 8.05 -21.21 12.42
N VAL A 545 8.97 -20.64 11.63
CA VAL A 545 8.96 -20.77 10.16
C VAL A 545 9.84 -21.95 9.78
N HIS A 546 9.23 -22.95 9.15
CA HIS A 546 9.92 -24.15 8.65
C HIS A 546 10.06 -24.05 7.13
N MET A 547 11.29 -24.00 6.65
CA MET A 547 11.61 -23.87 5.23
C MET A 547 12.04 -25.22 4.65
N PHE A 548 11.54 -25.49 3.44
CA PHE A 548 11.82 -26.70 2.67
C PHE A 548 12.38 -26.30 1.31
N VAL A 549 13.55 -26.85 0.99
CA VAL A 549 14.18 -26.74 -0.31
C VAL A 549 14.23 -28.13 -0.93
N ALA A 550 13.99 -28.23 -2.24
CA ALA A 550 14.08 -29.52 -2.92
C ALA A 550 15.51 -30.09 -2.78
N ASN A 551 15.63 -31.35 -2.35
CA ASN A 551 16.88 -32.06 -2.07
C ASN A 551 17.69 -31.53 -0.87
N ASP A 552 17.07 -30.80 0.06
CA ASP A 552 17.71 -30.45 1.33
C ASP A 552 17.48 -31.57 2.36
N ASP A 553 18.57 -32.07 2.94
CA ASP A 553 18.58 -33.14 3.93
C ASP A 553 18.69 -32.62 5.38
N ALA A 554 18.73 -31.30 5.59
CA ALA A 554 19.00 -30.69 6.89
C ALA A 554 17.81 -30.68 7.88
N HIS A 555 16.59 -31.05 7.46
CA HIS A 555 15.41 -30.93 8.32
C HIS A 555 15.36 -32.02 9.41
N PRO A 556 15.19 -31.69 10.71
CA PRO A 556 15.23 -32.67 11.81
C PRO A 556 14.22 -33.82 11.69
N GLN A 557 13.01 -33.53 11.21
CA GLN A 557 11.92 -34.53 11.04
C GLN A 557 11.84 -35.12 9.61
N ARG A 558 12.95 -35.15 8.86
CA ARG A 558 12.93 -35.56 7.44
C ARG A 558 12.33 -36.95 7.23
N VAL A 559 12.68 -37.92 8.08
CA VAL A 559 12.23 -39.31 7.93
C VAL A 559 10.72 -39.40 8.07
N GLU A 560 10.17 -38.74 9.09
CA GLU A 560 8.73 -38.68 9.36
C GLU A 560 7.98 -37.96 8.25
N ILE A 561 8.53 -36.86 7.73
CA ILE A 561 7.94 -36.09 6.61
C ILE A 561 7.84 -36.95 5.35
N LEU A 562 8.90 -37.67 5.00
CA LEU A 562 8.91 -38.55 3.83
C LEU A 562 7.92 -39.70 3.98
N GLN A 563 7.88 -40.33 5.16
CA GLN A 563 6.92 -41.41 5.45
C GLN A 563 5.47 -40.91 5.41
N MET A 564 5.20 -39.70 5.93
CA MET A 564 3.89 -39.08 5.83
C MET A 564 3.52 -38.82 4.37
N TRP A 565 4.46 -38.27 3.59
CA TRP A 565 4.20 -38.01 2.18
C TRP A 565 3.95 -39.31 1.40
N GLU A 566 4.70 -40.39 1.64
CA GLU A 566 4.46 -41.70 1.03
C GLU A 566 3.06 -42.23 1.33
N THR A 567 2.65 -42.14 2.60
CA THR A 567 1.31 -42.56 3.05
C THR A 567 0.22 -41.77 2.32
N ILE A 568 0.36 -40.45 2.27
CA ILE A 568 -0.59 -39.55 1.60
C ILE A 568 -0.59 -39.79 0.09
N SER A 569 0.58 -39.96 -0.52
CA SER A 569 0.79 -40.24 -1.94
C SER A 569 0.06 -41.52 -2.36
N GLY A 570 0.11 -42.57 -1.53
CA GLY A 570 -0.70 -43.77 -1.71
C GLY A 570 -2.21 -43.47 -1.74
N LYS A 571 -2.72 -42.81 -0.69
CA LYS A 571 -4.16 -42.48 -0.58
C LYS A 571 -4.66 -41.63 -1.76
N ILE A 572 -3.89 -40.66 -2.24
CA ILE A 572 -4.32 -39.82 -3.36
C ILE A 572 -4.28 -40.59 -4.69
N LYS A 573 -3.33 -41.52 -4.87
CA LYS A 573 -3.29 -42.40 -6.05
C LYS A 573 -4.51 -43.34 -6.09
N ASP A 574 -4.94 -43.86 -4.94
CA ASP A 574 -6.11 -44.74 -4.83
C ASP A 574 -7.41 -44.05 -5.30
N ILE A 575 -7.50 -42.72 -5.14
CA ILE A 575 -8.65 -41.92 -5.60
C ILE A 575 -8.44 -41.27 -6.98
N GLY A 576 -7.40 -41.68 -7.71
CA GLY A 576 -7.19 -41.34 -9.12
C GLY A 576 -6.18 -40.22 -9.41
N TYR A 577 -5.30 -39.85 -8.46
CA TYR A 577 -4.17 -38.96 -8.77
C TYR A 577 -3.10 -39.68 -9.59
N VAL A 578 -2.71 -39.08 -10.72
CA VAL A 578 -1.60 -39.55 -11.57
C VAL A 578 -0.51 -38.47 -11.60
N PRO A 579 0.75 -38.78 -11.23
CA PRO A 579 1.84 -37.81 -11.29
C PRO A 579 2.10 -37.31 -12.72
N ASP A 580 2.18 -35.99 -12.90
CA ASP A 580 2.50 -35.39 -14.20
C ASP A 580 4.02 -35.23 -14.38
N THR A 581 4.65 -36.18 -15.07
CA THR A 581 6.09 -36.21 -15.33
C THR A 581 6.55 -35.18 -16.37
N SER A 582 5.63 -34.50 -17.07
CA SER A 582 5.98 -33.45 -18.05
C SER A 582 6.66 -32.24 -17.42
N HIS A 583 6.50 -32.05 -16.11
CA HIS A 583 7.13 -30.98 -15.34
C HIS A 583 8.58 -31.26 -14.93
N VAL A 584 9.08 -32.48 -15.13
CA VAL A 584 10.49 -32.83 -14.92
C VAL A 584 11.22 -32.83 -16.26
N LEU A 585 11.86 -31.71 -16.57
CA LEU A 585 12.50 -31.44 -17.88
C LEU A 585 13.86 -32.14 -18.11
N PHE A 586 14.23 -33.12 -17.26
CA PHE A 586 15.47 -33.87 -17.42
C PHE A 586 15.21 -35.20 -18.12
N PHE A 587 16.11 -35.61 -19.04
CA PHE A 587 16.13 -36.97 -19.58
C PHE A 587 16.64 -37.94 -18.50
N VAL A 588 15.72 -38.28 -17.61
CA VAL A 588 15.79 -39.40 -16.69
C VAL A 588 14.63 -40.34 -17.01
N ASP A 589 14.76 -41.63 -16.67
CA ASP A 589 13.68 -42.59 -16.90
C ASP A 589 12.38 -42.15 -16.20
N GLN A 590 11.25 -42.70 -16.63
CA GLN A 590 9.92 -42.31 -16.13
C GLN A 590 9.84 -42.44 -14.59
N GLN A 591 10.49 -43.47 -14.02
CA GLN A 591 10.55 -43.74 -12.59
C GLN A 591 11.34 -42.67 -11.83
N GLU A 592 12.50 -42.26 -12.33
CA GLU A 592 13.35 -41.27 -11.67
C GLU A 592 12.76 -39.84 -11.78
N ARG A 593 11.96 -39.57 -12.83
CA ARG A 593 11.13 -38.35 -12.91
C ARG A 593 10.06 -38.34 -11.83
N GLU A 594 9.34 -39.44 -11.66
CA GLU A 594 8.32 -39.58 -10.60
C GLU A 594 8.92 -39.45 -9.20
N VAL A 595 10.12 -40.01 -8.98
CA VAL A 595 10.87 -39.88 -7.73
C VAL A 595 11.21 -38.42 -7.46
N LYS A 596 11.73 -37.67 -8.44
CA LYS A 596 12.05 -36.23 -8.27
C LYS A 596 10.81 -35.37 -7.97
N LEU A 597 9.64 -35.74 -8.50
CA LEU A 597 8.38 -35.07 -8.17
C LEU A 597 7.94 -35.27 -6.70
N GLN A 598 8.35 -36.35 -6.04
CA GLN A 598 7.99 -36.57 -4.63
C GLN A 598 8.71 -35.59 -3.69
N TYR A 599 9.90 -35.12 -4.07
CA TYR A 599 10.74 -34.23 -3.26
C TYR A 599 10.56 -32.75 -3.57
N HIS A 600 9.48 -32.38 -4.26
CA HIS A 600 9.11 -30.98 -4.42
C HIS A 600 8.83 -30.34 -3.05
N SER A 601 9.35 -29.13 -2.85
CA SER A 601 9.28 -28.46 -1.55
C SER A 601 7.84 -28.24 -1.07
N GLU A 602 6.87 -28.08 -1.98
CA GLU A 602 5.45 -27.97 -1.63
C GLU A 602 4.90 -29.23 -0.94
N LYS A 603 5.29 -30.41 -1.43
CA LYS A 603 4.81 -31.70 -0.93
C LYS A 603 5.43 -32.00 0.43
N LEU A 604 6.72 -31.70 0.59
CA LEU A 604 7.43 -31.82 1.86
C LEU A 604 6.83 -30.86 2.91
N ALA A 605 6.60 -29.60 2.53
CA ALA A 605 5.94 -28.61 3.37
C ALA A 605 4.52 -29.07 3.79
N LEU A 606 3.74 -29.62 2.86
CA LEU A 606 2.41 -30.14 3.15
C LEU A 606 2.45 -31.34 4.09
N ALA A 607 3.34 -32.32 3.85
CA ALA A 607 3.49 -33.48 4.71
C ALA A 607 3.92 -33.09 6.14
N PHE A 608 4.87 -32.16 6.26
CA PHE A 608 5.25 -31.57 7.54
C PHE A 608 4.07 -30.89 8.25
N ALA A 609 3.27 -30.10 7.51
CA ALA A 609 2.10 -29.45 8.06
C ALA A 609 1.05 -30.46 8.54
N LEU A 610 0.79 -31.53 7.77
CA LEU A 610 -0.16 -32.58 8.16
C LEU A 610 0.27 -33.31 9.43
N LEU A 611 1.57 -33.54 9.61
CA LEU A 611 2.14 -34.16 10.82
C LEU A 611 1.97 -33.30 12.08
N ASN A 612 2.21 -31.99 11.96
CA ASN A 612 2.41 -31.12 13.11
C ASN A 612 1.21 -30.18 13.38
N THR A 613 0.07 -30.39 12.72
CA THR A 613 -1.13 -29.57 12.94
C THR A 613 -2.35 -30.42 13.23
N THR A 614 -3.30 -29.86 13.99
CA THR A 614 -4.51 -30.58 14.38
C THR A 614 -5.37 -30.94 13.17
N PRO A 615 -5.98 -32.14 13.13
CA PRO A 615 -6.94 -32.52 12.11
C PRO A 615 -8.05 -31.47 11.96
N GLY A 616 -8.43 -31.16 10.72
CA GLY A 616 -9.45 -30.14 10.40
C GLY A 616 -8.96 -28.69 10.40
N SER A 617 -7.75 -28.38 10.89
CA SER A 617 -7.22 -27.01 10.80
C SER A 617 -6.77 -26.63 9.37
N THR A 618 -6.91 -25.36 9.00
CA THR A 618 -6.44 -24.85 7.69
C THR A 618 -4.91 -24.87 7.61
N ILE A 619 -4.35 -25.50 6.57
CA ILE A 619 -2.90 -25.49 6.28
C ILE A 619 -2.57 -24.28 5.39
N ARG A 620 -1.48 -23.57 5.70
CA ARG A 620 -0.99 -22.44 4.89
C ARG A 620 0.44 -22.67 4.47
N ILE A 621 0.68 -22.71 3.16
CA ILE A 621 2.01 -22.91 2.57
C ILE A 621 2.32 -21.68 1.72
N LYS A 622 3.54 -21.16 1.85
CA LYS A 622 4.06 -20.10 0.98
C LYS A 622 5.15 -20.67 0.08
N LYS A 623 5.19 -20.23 -1.17
CA LYS A 623 6.16 -20.63 -2.18
C LYS A 623 6.75 -19.37 -2.84
N ASN A 624 8.06 -19.33 -3.03
CA ASN A 624 8.76 -18.20 -3.65
C ASN A 624 8.70 -18.19 -5.18
N ILE A 625 8.14 -19.23 -5.79
CA ILE A 625 7.95 -19.36 -7.24
C ILE A 625 6.53 -19.91 -7.50
N ARG A 626 6.06 -19.80 -8.74
CA ARG A 626 4.78 -20.39 -9.16
C ARG A 626 4.72 -21.90 -8.83
N VAL A 627 3.59 -22.37 -8.29
CA VAL A 627 3.37 -23.80 -8.02
C VAL A 627 3.45 -24.59 -9.33
N CYS A 628 3.95 -25.84 -9.32
CA CYS A 628 3.93 -26.67 -10.54
C CYS A 628 2.60 -27.43 -10.69
N GLY A 629 2.26 -27.85 -11.92
CA GLY A 629 0.98 -28.50 -12.23
C GLY A 629 0.74 -29.77 -11.43
N ASP A 630 1.79 -30.57 -11.27
CA ASP A 630 1.77 -31.78 -10.48
C ASP A 630 1.51 -31.51 -8.99
N CYS A 631 2.24 -30.57 -8.37
CA CYS A 631 2.02 -30.20 -6.96
C CYS A 631 0.63 -29.63 -6.76
N HIS A 632 0.15 -28.75 -7.65
CA HIS A 632 -1.22 -28.22 -7.58
C HIS A 632 -2.26 -29.36 -7.59
N SER A 633 -2.11 -30.30 -8.51
CA SER A 633 -2.99 -31.46 -8.62
C SER A 633 -2.90 -32.34 -7.37
N ALA A 634 -1.70 -32.68 -6.91
CA ALA A 634 -1.51 -33.50 -5.71
C ALA A 634 -2.20 -32.86 -4.49
N ILE A 635 -1.96 -31.57 -4.23
CA ILE A 635 -2.55 -30.84 -3.10
C ILE A 635 -4.08 -30.81 -3.19
N LYS A 636 -4.62 -30.69 -4.40
CA LYS A 636 -6.07 -30.81 -4.66
C LYS A 636 -6.60 -32.16 -4.16
N TYR A 637 -6.00 -33.28 -4.55
CA TYR A 637 -6.42 -34.59 -4.05
C TYR A 637 -6.21 -34.75 -2.53
N VAL A 638 -5.11 -34.24 -1.98
CA VAL A 638 -4.87 -34.28 -0.53
C VAL A 638 -5.97 -33.55 0.24
N SER A 639 -6.43 -32.39 -0.24
CA SER A 639 -7.54 -31.64 0.39
C SER A 639 -8.83 -32.48 0.49
N LYS A 640 -9.06 -33.39 -0.46
CA LYS A 640 -10.21 -34.30 -0.47
C LYS A 640 -10.02 -35.48 0.50
N VAL A 641 -8.83 -36.09 0.50
CA VAL A 641 -8.51 -37.25 1.35
C VAL A 641 -8.51 -36.87 2.83
N GLU A 642 -7.86 -35.75 3.17
CA GLU A 642 -7.69 -35.34 4.56
C GLU A 642 -8.86 -34.48 5.07
N GLY A 643 -9.76 -34.04 4.18
CA GLY A 643 -10.91 -33.20 4.54
C GLY A 643 -10.50 -31.85 5.11
N ARG A 644 -9.37 -31.28 4.64
CA ARG A 644 -8.79 -30.05 5.14
C ARG A 644 -8.71 -29.00 4.05
N GLU A 645 -8.92 -27.75 4.44
CA GLU A 645 -8.56 -26.61 3.60
C GLU A 645 -7.04 -26.44 3.57
N ILE A 646 -6.47 -26.38 2.38
CA ILE A 646 -5.05 -26.09 2.16
C ILE A 646 -4.96 -24.81 1.32
N ILE A 647 -4.25 -23.81 1.82
CA ILE A 647 -4.03 -22.54 1.15
C ILE A 647 -2.58 -22.45 0.74
N VAL A 648 -2.31 -22.35 -0.55
CA VAL A 648 -0.95 -22.18 -1.09
C VAL A 648 -0.82 -20.80 -1.72
N ARG A 649 0.08 -19.97 -1.20
CA ARG A 649 0.47 -18.69 -1.80
C ARG A 649 1.70 -18.91 -2.68
N ASP A 650 1.58 -18.64 -3.96
CA ASP A 650 2.72 -18.51 -4.87
C ASP A 650 3.01 -17.03 -5.20
N THR A 651 3.91 -16.78 -6.15
CA THR A 651 4.29 -15.41 -6.57
C THR A 651 3.14 -14.63 -7.21
N ASN A 652 2.11 -15.33 -7.71
CA ASN A 652 1.05 -14.74 -8.52
C ASN A 652 -0.28 -14.65 -7.76
N ARG A 653 -0.60 -15.67 -6.96
CA ARG A 653 -1.93 -15.80 -6.32
C ARG A 653 -1.94 -16.74 -5.10
N PHE A 654 -3.09 -16.80 -4.44
CA PHE A 654 -3.47 -17.84 -3.51
C PHE A 654 -4.34 -18.89 -4.19
N HIS A 655 -4.03 -20.14 -3.90
CA HIS A 655 -4.79 -21.31 -4.29
C HIS A 655 -5.47 -21.87 -3.05
N HIS A 656 -6.81 -21.86 -3.03
CA HIS A 656 -7.60 -22.43 -1.94
C HIS A 656 -8.09 -23.80 -2.33
N PHE A 657 -7.47 -24.84 -1.79
CA PHE A 657 -7.84 -26.23 -2.04
C PHE A 657 -8.84 -26.68 -0.99
N ARG A 658 -10.04 -27.04 -1.42
CA ARG A 658 -11.14 -27.54 -0.57
C ARG A 658 -11.83 -28.70 -1.29
N ASN A 659 -11.95 -29.85 -0.61
CA ASN A 659 -12.70 -31.02 -1.08
C ASN A 659 -12.38 -31.48 -2.52
N GLY A 660 -11.11 -31.40 -2.95
CA GLY A 660 -10.73 -31.80 -4.31
C GLY A 660 -10.96 -30.75 -5.38
N SER A 661 -11.24 -29.50 -5.00
CA SER A 661 -11.34 -28.35 -5.90
C SER A 661 -10.35 -27.26 -5.49
N CYS A 662 -9.97 -26.39 -6.43
CA CYS A 662 -9.16 -25.21 -6.16
C CYS A 662 -9.91 -23.94 -6.57
N SER A 663 -9.75 -22.84 -5.83
CA SER A 663 -10.36 -21.54 -6.16
C SER A 663 -10.01 -21.04 -7.57
N CYS A 664 -8.86 -21.42 -8.13
CA CYS A 664 -8.47 -21.06 -9.49
C CYS A 664 -9.18 -21.85 -10.59
N ARG A 665 -10.02 -22.85 -10.25
CA ARG A 665 -10.72 -23.73 -11.19
C ARG A 665 -9.80 -24.43 -12.21
N ASP A 666 -8.58 -24.75 -11.78
CA ASP A 666 -7.50 -25.28 -12.62
C ASP A 666 -7.10 -24.35 -13.80
N TYR A 667 -7.56 -23.09 -13.79
CA TYR A 667 -7.19 -22.04 -14.75
C TYR A 667 -6.13 -21.14 -14.12
N TRP A 668 -4.86 -21.55 -14.20
CA TRP A 668 -3.80 -20.78 -13.58
C TRP A 668 -2.49 -20.69 -14.31
#